data_AF-A0A380S7F8-F1
#
_entry.id   AF-A0A380S7F8-F1
#
_cell.length_a   1.000
_cell.length_b   1.000
_cell.length_c   1.000
_cell.angle_alpha   90.00
_cell.angle_beta   90.00
_cell.angle_gamma   90.00
#
_symmetry.space_group_name_H-M   'P 1'
#
loop_
_entity.id
_entity.type
_entity.pdbx_description
1 polymer ?
#
loop_
_entity_poly.entity_id
_entity_poly.type
_entity_poly.pdbx_seq_one_letter_code
_entity_poly.pdbx_strand_id
1 'polypeptide(L)'
;MKKLISKSFTLWMAIVSAGMFAACSEDKVAGGITEDAGLAIKNLDVAGVSQKGPFVKGSAVTVQGIDCKTMEFTDEVFEGEVKNNMGEFVVEKVNLSTTCAVVEVTGEYRSEMTGKKVSDKMTLRALTNLKDRTHVNVNLLTNLEYERVMYYVTEKGKTFDEAKELAEREVLAAFGMAGESAEFEDLDIFGTSDADATLLAISVLMQGDADVKTLAKRLDKFNDSFAESGKWNDDDTKKAITDWIANAVAKAVMDSIRKNMENWGFANEVPDFETAVDAFATNVSKEKNSDSVKTDGWSWDVPQSARLNPNIKYDSIIDPRDKQVYKVVKIEVKEHDYSQVWMAENLNYADSVKTPSLKGQNWCYNNDEKNCKVSGRYYTWAAAIDSVALANDSKNPLNCGYGKTCGINRGVQGICPDGWHLPTLHEWGLLSVALGNAGVAGDSLKALTGWDYAGTADNNGVDAYGFAALPTGRMVSTSSWSNVGSNVYYWSSEEDGTYEARYSNINNIYTKFYLFQGSKKYGQSVRCIKGDPSTAAIKSSSSSSVGETKSSSSSAKSSSSAAVSSSSYVVTKEWSWDVPKELRFNPNIKYDSMVDPRDKRVYKVVKIEVKERDYSKVWMAENLNYADSVKTPSLKGNSWCYHDTTKYCEVSGRYYTWAAAIDSVALANDPKDPLNCGYGKTCGLNRQIQGICPDGWHLPVRDEWGWLSVYLGNAGVAGDTLKALTGWDYAGTEDNNGVDAYGFTALPTGRRISETNWSNIGSNVYYWTSEEEDAYEAQYSNINNIYTKFYLYQGSKTYGQSVRCVKD
;
A
#
# COMPACT_ATOMS: atom_id res chain seq x y z
N MET A 1 5.67 23.65 -37.77
CA MET A 1 6.74 24.61 -38.08
C MET A 1 7.87 23.85 -38.79
N LYS A 2 8.10 24.09 -40.09
CA LYS A 2 9.20 23.47 -40.86
C LYS A 2 10.45 24.35 -40.77
N LYS A 3 11.49 23.90 -40.05
CA LYS A 3 12.93 23.96 -40.40
C LYS A 3 13.84 23.97 -39.16
N LEU A 4 15.02 23.38 -39.38
CA LEU A 4 16.20 23.23 -38.52
C LEU A 4 16.00 22.08 -37.51
N ILE A 5 16.79 21.00 -37.54
CA ILE A 5 18.25 20.99 -37.52
C ILE A 5 18.80 19.81 -38.36
N SER A 6 19.83 20.10 -39.16
CA SER A 6 20.71 19.13 -39.80
C SER A 6 22.04 19.07 -39.07
N LYS A 7 22.75 17.92 -39.19
CA LYS A 7 24.20 17.67 -38.95
C LYS A 7 24.57 17.52 -37.46
N SER A 8 25.32 16.52 -37.01
CA SER A 8 26.12 15.46 -37.64
C SER A 8 26.44 14.41 -36.57
N PHE A 9 26.46 13.13 -36.89
CA PHE A 9 27.50 12.19 -36.41
C PHE A 9 27.51 10.93 -37.29
N THR A 10 28.41 10.91 -38.26
CA THR A 10 28.96 9.72 -38.92
C THR A 10 30.27 9.39 -38.16
N LEU A 11 30.77 8.19 -37.96
CA LEU A 11 30.85 6.96 -38.76
C LEU A 11 31.60 5.92 -37.88
N TRP A 12 31.18 4.64 -37.85
CA TRP A 12 32.07 3.51 -38.19
C TRP A 12 31.31 2.21 -38.44
N MET A 13 31.70 1.56 -39.54
CA MET A 13 31.14 0.36 -40.16
C MET A 13 31.72 -0.94 -39.57
N ALA A 14 30.84 -1.95 -39.52
CA ALA A 14 30.96 -3.33 -40.02
C ALA A 14 32.17 -4.21 -39.66
N ILE A 15 31.87 -5.43 -39.15
CA ILE A 15 32.50 -6.69 -39.59
C ILE A 15 31.42 -7.80 -39.71
N VAL A 16 31.60 -8.60 -40.76
CA VAL A 16 30.77 -9.62 -41.42
C VAL A 16 30.97 -11.03 -40.83
N SER A 17 29.95 -11.91 -40.94
CA SER A 17 29.97 -13.31 -41.47
C SER A 17 28.91 -14.19 -40.78
N ALA A 18 27.83 -14.63 -41.43
CA ALA A 18 27.65 -15.62 -42.51
C ALA A 18 27.56 -17.08 -42.01
N GLY A 19 26.43 -17.74 -42.29
CA GLY A 19 26.28 -19.19 -42.14
C GLY A 19 24.84 -19.69 -42.09
N MET A 20 24.18 -19.80 -43.26
CA MET A 20 23.00 -20.64 -43.44
C MET A 20 23.39 -22.13 -43.41
N PHE A 21 22.61 -22.97 -42.74
CA PHE A 21 22.42 -24.38 -43.10
C PHE A 21 20.94 -24.77 -43.00
N ALA A 22 20.48 -25.51 -44.00
CA ALA A 22 19.11 -25.88 -44.25
C ALA A 22 18.73 -27.25 -43.62
N ALA A 23 17.49 -27.30 -43.12
CA ALA A 23 16.45 -28.32 -43.31
C ALA A 23 16.65 -29.81 -42.93
N CYS A 24 15.79 -30.22 -41.97
CA CYS A 24 14.88 -31.39 -41.95
C CYS A 24 15.15 -32.60 -41.02
N SER A 25 14.12 -32.83 -40.20
CA SER A 25 13.49 -34.10 -39.76
C SER A 25 13.76 -34.64 -38.34
N GLU A 26 12.70 -34.52 -37.51
CA GLU A 26 12.15 -35.45 -36.49
C GLU A 26 13.05 -35.85 -35.29
N ASP A 27 12.65 -35.82 -34.01
CA ASP A 27 11.34 -35.75 -33.37
C ASP A 27 11.50 -35.38 -31.87
N LYS A 28 10.54 -34.61 -31.33
CA LYS A 28 10.16 -34.42 -29.89
C LYS A 28 11.16 -33.80 -28.88
N VAL A 29 10.86 -32.55 -28.46
CA VAL A 29 10.42 -32.11 -27.10
C VAL A 29 10.67 -30.60 -26.92
N ALA A 30 9.75 -29.97 -26.17
CA ALA A 30 9.81 -28.64 -25.52
C ALA A 30 9.46 -27.40 -26.37
N GLY A 31 8.15 -27.22 -26.60
CA GLY A 31 7.59 -25.90 -26.82
C GLY A 31 7.43 -25.18 -25.48
N GLY A 32 8.32 -24.22 -25.20
CA GLY A 32 8.02 -23.15 -24.26
C GLY A 32 6.90 -22.32 -24.86
N ILE A 33 5.77 -22.26 -24.16
CA ILE A 33 4.70 -21.34 -24.50
C ILE A 33 5.15 -19.99 -23.98
N THR A 34 5.71 -19.16 -24.86
CA THR A 34 5.71 -17.71 -24.64
C THR A 34 4.24 -17.28 -24.64
N GLU A 35 3.80 -16.74 -23.53
CA GLU A 35 2.42 -16.31 -23.27
C GLU A 35 2.01 -15.04 -24.04
N ASP A 36 2.56 -14.82 -25.24
CA ASP A 36 2.28 -13.62 -26.04
C ASP A 36 2.20 -13.87 -27.56
N ALA A 37 1.96 -15.13 -27.94
CA ALA A 37 1.59 -15.48 -29.31
C ALA A 37 0.10 -15.85 -29.35
N GLY A 38 -0.81 -14.86 -29.37
CA GLY A 38 -2.23 -15.21 -29.54
C GLY A 38 -3.37 -14.21 -29.38
N LEU A 39 -3.18 -12.88 -29.29
CA LEU A 39 -4.31 -11.94 -29.20
C LEU A 39 -4.33 -10.93 -30.36
N ALA A 40 -4.57 -11.44 -31.57
CA ALA A 40 -4.93 -10.62 -32.72
C ALA A 40 -6.44 -10.38 -32.73
N ILE A 41 -6.88 -9.12 -32.92
CA ILE A 41 -8.30 -8.81 -33.13
C ILE A 41 -8.72 -9.34 -34.50
N LYS A 42 -9.80 -10.12 -34.56
CA LYS A 42 -10.31 -10.71 -35.80
C LYS A 42 -11.78 -10.45 -35.97
N ASN A 43 -12.14 -9.85 -37.11
CA ASN A 43 -13.51 -9.59 -37.54
C ASN A 43 -14.36 -8.94 -36.44
N LEU A 44 -13.80 -7.93 -35.77
CA LEU A 44 -14.47 -7.17 -34.72
C LEU A 44 -15.18 -5.95 -35.32
N ASP A 45 -16.42 -5.70 -34.93
CA ASP A 45 -17.10 -4.45 -35.27
C ASP A 45 -16.84 -3.45 -34.15
N VAL A 46 -16.14 -2.36 -34.46
CA VAL A 46 -15.83 -1.30 -33.49
C VAL A 46 -16.86 -0.20 -33.65
N ALA A 47 -17.71 -0.03 -32.64
CA ALA A 47 -18.78 0.97 -32.61
C ALA A 47 -18.44 2.08 -31.61
N GLY A 48 -19.13 3.21 -31.68
CA GLY A 48 -18.92 4.31 -30.75
C GLY A 48 -19.68 5.57 -31.15
N VAL A 49 -19.63 6.59 -30.30
CA VAL A 49 -20.02 7.97 -30.66
C VAL A 49 -18.80 8.89 -30.73
N SER A 50 -18.87 9.89 -31.60
CA SER A 50 -17.79 10.87 -31.82
C SER A 50 -18.25 12.29 -31.48
N GLN A 51 -17.62 12.90 -30.46
CA GLN A 51 -18.23 13.99 -29.71
C GLN A 51 -17.24 15.08 -29.23
N LYS A 52 -17.27 16.23 -29.91
CA LYS A 52 -16.95 17.57 -29.36
C LYS A 52 -18.27 18.28 -29.05
N GLY A 53 -19.01 18.56 -30.10
CA GLY A 53 -20.41 18.12 -30.17
C GLY A 53 -20.47 16.98 -31.18
N PRO A 54 -21.65 16.43 -31.52
CA PRO A 54 -21.71 15.26 -32.38
C PRO A 54 -21.11 15.58 -33.76
N PHE A 55 -20.15 14.77 -34.19
CA PHE A 55 -19.67 14.82 -35.57
C PHE A 55 -20.84 14.50 -36.50
N VAL A 56 -20.90 15.19 -37.65
CA VAL A 56 -22.03 15.03 -38.57
C VAL A 56 -21.85 13.77 -39.41
N LYS A 57 -22.96 13.26 -39.93
CA LYS A 57 -22.98 12.14 -40.86
C LYS A 57 -21.98 12.33 -42.01
N GLY A 58 -21.19 11.30 -42.31
CA GLY A 58 -20.15 11.30 -43.34
C GLY A 58 -18.79 11.82 -42.89
N SER A 59 -18.62 12.14 -41.60
CA SER A 59 -17.29 12.37 -41.01
C SER A 59 -16.49 11.06 -41.04
N ALA A 60 -15.21 11.15 -41.38
CA ALA A 60 -14.36 9.97 -41.56
C ALA A 60 -13.93 9.41 -40.20
N VAL A 61 -13.95 8.08 -40.08
CA VAL A 61 -13.47 7.35 -38.90
C VAL A 61 -12.41 6.35 -39.34
N THR A 62 -11.30 6.28 -38.64
CA THR A 62 -10.27 5.26 -38.86
C THR A 62 -9.99 4.48 -37.58
N VAL A 63 -9.73 3.18 -37.72
CA VAL A 63 -9.24 2.31 -36.65
C VAL A 63 -7.90 1.75 -37.12
N GLN A 64 -6.83 2.10 -36.43
CA GLN A 64 -5.47 1.64 -36.73
C GLN A 64 -4.88 0.89 -35.54
N GLY A 65 -4.27 -0.26 -35.79
CA GLY A 65 -3.60 -1.02 -34.72
C GLY A 65 -2.33 -0.33 -34.24
N ILE A 66 -2.04 -0.48 -32.95
CA ILE A 66 -0.82 0.02 -32.31
C ILE A 66 -0.29 -1.05 -31.34
N ASP A 67 1.03 -1.19 -31.24
CA ASP A 67 1.65 -2.14 -30.29
C ASP A 67 1.47 -1.63 -28.86
N CYS A 68 0.88 -2.44 -27.98
CA CYS A 68 0.55 -2.05 -26.61
C CYS A 68 1.78 -1.77 -25.71
N LYS A 69 2.98 -2.20 -26.13
CA LYS A 69 4.23 -2.08 -25.36
C LYS A 69 5.16 -1.01 -25.90
N THR A 70 5.22 -0.87 -27.23
CA THR A 70 6.12 0.09 -27.87
C THR A 70 5.42 1.36 -28.34
N MET A 71 4.08 1.34 -28.42
CA MET A 71 3.27 2.38 -29.06
C MET A 71 3.65 2.63 -30.54
N GLU A 72 4.26 1.65 -31.21
CA GLU A 72 4.52 1.72 -32.65
C GLU A 72 3.25 1.36 -33.42
N PHE A 73 2.91 2.19 -34.42
CA PHE A 73 1.77 1.95 -35.28
C PHE A 73 1.99 0.73 -36.17
N THR A 74 0.93 -0.05 -36.33
CA THR A 74 0.86 -1.17 -37.28
C THR A 74 0.36 -0.68 -38.65
N ASP A 75 0.53 -1.50 -39.69
CA ASP A 75 0.13 -1.16 -41.06
C ASP A 75 -1.38 -1.33 -41.29
N GLU A 76 -2.08 -2.03 -40.39
CA GLU A 76 -3.51 -2.31 -40.50
C GLU A 76 -4.36 -1.09 -40.15
N VAL A 77 -5.04 -0.52 -41.16
CA VAL A 77 -5.97 0.60 -41.03
C VAL A 77 -7.33 0.23 -41.63
N PHE A 78 -8.39 0.47 -40.86
CA PHE A 78 -9.77 0.28 -41.29
C PHE A 78 -10.49 1.61 -41.32
N GLU A 79 -11.28 1.85 -42.36
CA GLU A 79 -12.02 3.10 -42.54
C GLU A 79 -13.53 2.86 -42.36
N GLY A 80 -14.20 3.85 -41.79
CA GLY A 80 -15.64 3.94 -41.72
C GLY A 80 -16.09 5.39 -41.74
N GLU A 81 -17.38 5.59 -41.49
CA GLU A 81 -17.96 6.93 -41.42
C GLU A 81 -18.98 7.03 -40.29
N VAL A 82 -19.14 8.24 -39.79
CA VAL A 82 -20.22 8.58 -38.87
C VAL A 82 -21.56 8.40 -39.59
N LYS A 83 -22.44 7.57 -39.03
CA LYS A 83 -23.69 7.08 -39.64
C LYS A 83 -24.84 8.08 -39.52
N ASN A 84 -24.86 8.90 -38.48
CA ASN A 84 -25.95 9.85 -38.21
C ASN A 84 -25.46 11.17 -37.60
N ASN A 85 -26.39 12.03 -37.20
CA ASN A 85 -26.05 13.35 -36.64
C ASN A 85 -25.87 13.35 -35.11
N MET A 86 -25.89 12.18 -34.47
CA MET A 86 -25.53 11.99 -33.05
C MET A 86 -24.04 11.62 -32.88
N GLY A 87 -23.31 11.45 -33.99
CA GLY A 87 -21.90 11.06 -33.97
C GLY A 87 -21.66 9.55 -33.94
N GLU A 88 -22.71 8.73 -34.02
CA GLU A 88 -22.59 7.27 -34.00
C GLU A 88 -21.85 6.75 -35.22
N PHE A 89 -20.91 5.84 -35.02
CA PHE A 89 -20.19 5.15 -36.08
C PHE A 89 -20.08 3.65 -35.79
N VAL A 90 -19.82 2.88 -36.84
CA VAL A 90 -19.36 1.48 -36.73
C VAL A 90 -18.35 1.25 -37.84
N VAL A 91 -17.17 0.75 -37.49
CA VAL A 91 -16.15 0.25 -38.42
C VAL A 91 -16.23 -1.27 -38.40
N GLU A 92 -16.71 -1.85 -39.50
CA GLU A 92 -17.03 -3.27 -39.56
C GLU A 92 -15.80 -4.11 -39.92
N LYS A 93 -15.73 -5.33 -39.35
CA LYS A 93 -14.73 -6.36 -39.69
C LYS A 93 -13.28 -5.90 -39.52
N VAL A 94 -12.98 -5.21 -38.42
CA VAL A 94 -11.63 -4.83 -38.02
C VAL A 94 -10.80 -6.07 -37.72
N ASN A 95 -9.61 -6.15 -38.33
CA ASN A 95 -8.63 -7.21 -38.11
C ASN A 95 -7.25 -6.60 -37.83
N LEU A 96 -6.76 -6.73 -36.60
CA LEU A 96 -5.50 -6.13 -36.15
C LEU A 96 -4.56 -7.21 -35.60
N SER A 97 -3.26 -7.07 -35.83
CA SER A 97 -2.23 -7.92 -35.24
C SER A 97 -2.05 -7.70 -33.73
N THR A 98 -2.55 -6.57 -33.20
CA THR A 98 -2.47 -6.18 -31.78
C THR A 98 -3.86 -5.97 -31.18
N THR A 99 -3.96 -5.93 -29.85
CA THR A 99 -5.21 -5.60 -29.15
C THR A 99 -5.42 -4.09 -28.96
N CYS A 100 -4.34 -3.31 -28.91
CA CYS A 100 -4.44 -1.86 -28.79
C CYS A 100 -4.68 -1.21 -30.16
N ALA A 101 -5.50 -0.17 -30.18
CA ALA A 101 -5.83 0.57 -31.39
C ALA A 101 -5.97 2.07 -31.11
N VAL A 102 -5.77 2.86 -32.15
CA VAL A 102 -6.15 4.27 -32.20
C VAL A 102 -7.40 4.39 -33.06
N VAL A 103 -8.46 4.97 -32.49
CA VAL A 103 -9.66 5.37 -33.22
C VAL A 103 -9.57 6.88 -33.47
N GLU A 104 -9.48 7.30 -34.72
CA GLU A 104 -9.40 8.71 -35.11
C GLU A 104 -10.67 9.11 -35.87
N VAL A 105 -11.25 10.27 -35.52
CA VAL A 105 -12.40 10.84 -36.22
C VAL A 105 -12.03 12.20 -36.76
N THR A 106 -12.21 12.40 -38.06
CA THR A 106 -11.96 13.68 -38.73
C THR A 106 -13.19 14.13 -39.52
N GLY A 107 -13.71 15.30 -39.18
CA GLY A 107 -14.90 15.81 -39.85
C GLY A 107 -15.46 17.12 -39.32
N GLU A 108 -16.62 17.47 -39.84
CA GLU A 108 -17.42 18.61 -39.40
C GLU A 108 -18.25 18.18 -38.18
N TYR A 109 -18.53 19.09 -37.27
CA TYR A 109 -19.31 18.79 -36.06
C TYR A 109 -20.39 19.84 -35.83
N ARG A 110 -21.38 19.49 -35.03
CA ARG A 110 -22.38 20.44 -34.54
C ARG A 110 -21.92 21.00 -33.21
N SER A 111 -21.78 22.32 -33.11
CA SER A 111 -21.30 22.97 -31.91
C SER A 111 -22.44 23.21 -30.93
N GLU A 112 -22.28 22.72 -29.70
CA GLU A 112 -23.11 22.96 -28.53
C GLU A 112 -23.18 24.46 -28.19
N MET A 113 -22.10 25.19 -28.46
CA MET A 113 -22.01 26.65 -28.27
C MET A 113 -23.01 27.44 -29.11
N THR A 114 -23.29 26.97 -30.34
CA THR A 114 -24.10 27.74 -31.32
C THR A 114 -25.37 27.03 -31.78
N GLY A 115 -25.52 25.74 -31.46
CA GLY A 115 -26.59 24.88 -31.97
C GLY A 115 -26.43 24.50 -33.46
N LYS A 116 -25.40 25.03 -34.14
CA LYS A 116 -25.23 24.97 -35.59
C LYS A 116 -24.06 24.09 -35.99
N LYS A 117 -24.08 23.64 -37.24
CA LYS A 117 -22.98 22.93 -37.89
C LYS A 117 -21.80 23.87 -38.11
N VAL A 118 -20.61 23.39 -37.81
CA VAL A 118 -19.33 24.05 -38.07
C VAL A 118 -18.66 23.36 -39.25
N SER A 119 -18.40 24.11 -40.33
CA SER A 119 -17.86 23.56 -41.59
C SER A 119 -16.34 23.34 -41.58
N ASP A 120 -15.63 23.96 -40.65
CA ASP A 120 -14.21 23.68 -40.46
C ASP A 120 -14.05 22.29 -39.82
N LYS A 121 -13.16 21.47 -40.38
CA LYS A 121 -12.92 20.11 -39.91
C LYS A 121 -12.04 20.11 -38.65
N MET A 122 -12.33 19.17 -37.76
CA MET A 122 -11.53 18.86 -36.59
C MET A 122 -11.20 17.37 -36.54
N THR A 123 -10.11 17.03 -35.87
CA THR A 123 -9.68 15.65 -35.63
C THR A 123 -9.65 15.39 -34.13
N LEU A 124 -10.21 14.26 -33.69
CA LEU A 124 -10.09 13.74 -32.33
C LEU A 124 -9.63 12.29 -32.37
N ARG A 125 -8.95 11.86 -31.30
CA ARG A 125 -8.39 10.51 -31.15
C ARG A 125 -8.84 9.86 -29.85
N ALA A 126 -8.94 8.55 -29.86
CA ALA A 126 -9.00 7.71 -28.67
C ALA A 126 -7.98 6.58 -28.83
N LEU A 127 -7.18 6.37 -27.79
CA LEU A 127 -6.20 5.28 -27.72
C LEU A 127 -6.76 4.24 -26.74
N THR A 128 -6.99 3.02 -27.21
CA THR A 128 -7.79 2.03 -26.47
C THR A 128 -7.31 0.59 -26.61
N ASN A 129 -7.73 -0.28 -25.70
CA ASN A 129 -7.47 -1.72 -25.72
C ASN A 129 -8.76 -2.48 -26.09
N LEU A 130 -8.81 -3.04 -27.30
CA LEU A 130 -9.97 -3.74 -27.88
C LEU A 130 -10.14 -5.19 -27.38
N LYS A 131 -9.29 -5.66 -26.46
CA LYS A 131 -9.38 -7.03 -25.92
C LYS A 131 -10.73 -7.30 -25.26
N ASP A 132 -11.20 -6.33 -24.46
CA ASP A 132 -12.37 -6.48 -23.59
C ASP A 132 -13.50 -5.48 -23.93
N ARG A 133 -13.40 -4.76 -25.06
CA ARG A 133 -14.41 -3.79 -25.50
C ARG A 133 -14.67 -3.81 -27.01
N THR A 134 -15.91 -3.46 -27.38
CA THR A 134 -16.33 -3.27 -28.76
C THR A 134 -16.90 -1.87 -29.01
N HIS A 135 -17.09 -1.10 -27.94
CA HIS A 135 -17.56 0.28 -27.98
C HIS A 135 -16.41 1.20 -27.60
N VAL A 136 -16.18 2.26 -28.38
CA VAL A 136 -15.09 3.21 -28.19
C VAL A 136 -15.60 4.60 -28.58
N ASN A 137 -15.96 5.40 -27.58
CA ASN A 137 -16.32 6.79 -27.81
C ASN A 137 -15.06 7.61 -28.07
N VAL A 138 -15.12 8.49 -29.06
CA VAL A 138 -14.04 9.43 -29.39
C VAL A 138 -14.50 10.83 -29.02
N ASN A 139 -13.91 11.38 -27.97
CA ASN A 139 -14.35 12.65 -27.42
C ASN A 139 -13.16 13.56 -27.07
N LEU A 140 -13.43 14.71 -26.45
CA LEU A 140 -12.37 15.67 -26.15
C LEU A 140 -11.41 15.14 -25.08
N LEU A 141 -11.91 14.37 -24.11
CA LEU A 141 -11.10 13.78 -23.04
C LEU A 141 -10.16 12.70 -23.57
N THR A 142 -10.65 11.80 -24.42
CA THR A 142 -9.81 10.77 -25.07
C THR A 142 -8.68 11.38 -25.90
N ASN A 143 -8.90 12.57 -26.46
CA ASN A 143 -7.88 13.29 -27.20
C ASN A 143 -6.85 13.99 -26.28
N LEU A 144 -7.28 14.46 -25.10
CA LEU A 144 -6.42 15.16 -24.14
C LEU A 144 -5.45 14.21 -23.42
N GLU A 145 -5.85 12.97 -23.18
CA GLU A 145 -4.99 11.95 -22.57
C GLU A 145 -3.98 11.31 -23.55
N TYR A 146 -4.22 11.42 -24.86
CA TYR A 146 -3.56 10.62 -25.90
C TYR A 146 -2.04 10.59 -25.77
N GLU A 147 -1.36 11.75 -25.78
CA GLU A 147 0.10 11.78 -25.68
C GLU A 147 0.61 11.46 -24.27
N ARG A 148 -0.22 11.64 -23.24
CA ARG A 148 0.16 11.29 -21.86
C ARG A 148 0.25 9.78 -21.70
N VAL A 149 -0.69 9.04 -22.28
CA VAL A 149 -0.64 7.57 -22.33
C VAL A 149 0.60 7.11 -23.12
N MET A 150 0.83 7.71 -24.31
CA MET A 150 2.02 7.41 -25.12
C MET A 150 3.31 7.60 -24.32
N TYR A 151 3.47 8.74 -23.64
CA TYR A 151 4.63 9.04 -22.79
C TYR A 151 4.84 8.02 -21.67
N TYR A 152 3.75 7.58 -21.02
CA TYR A 152 3.86 6.60 -19.94
C TYR A 152 4.33 5.23 -20.42
N VAL A 153 3.86 4.79 -21.57
CA VAL A 153 4.29 3.50 -22.13
C VAL A 153 5.73 3.60 -22.63
N THR A 154 6.06 4.60 -23.45
CA THR A 154 7.37 4.68 -24.11
C THR A 154 8.50 5.16 -23.17
N GLU A 155 8.25 6.17 -22.35
CA GLU A 155 9.30 6.82 -21.53
C GLU A 155 9.32 6.34 -20.08
N LYS A 156 8.20 5.82 -19.56
CA LYS A 156 8.11 5.31 -18.17
C LYS A 156 7.98 3.79 -18.07
N GLY A 157 7.85 3.08 -19.19
CA GLY A 157 7.77 1.62 -19.22
C GLY A 157 6.56 1.06 -18.49
N LYS A 158 5.46 1.82 -18.41
CA LYS A 158 4.19 1.36 -17.82
C LYS A 158 3.46 0.44 -18.79
N THR A 159 2.60 -0.42 -18.26
CA THR A 159 1.64 -1.14 -19.10
C THR A 159 0.60 -0.18 -19.66
N PHE A 160 -0.05 -0.56 -20.77
CA PHE A 160 -1.08 0.27 -21.41
C PHE A 160 -2.23 0.63 -20.45
N ASP A 161 -2.75 -0.35 -19.73
CA ASP A 161 -3.89 -0.16 -18.82
C ASP A 161 -3.51 0.75 -17.64
N GLU A 162 -2.32 0.58 -17.05
CA GLU A 162 -1.79 1.49 -16.02
C GLU A 162 -1.56 2.92 -16.54
N ALA A 163 -1.13 3.05 -17.80
CA ALA A 163 -0.90 4.34 -18.43
C ALA A 163 -2.21 5.10 -18.66
N LYS A 164 -3.28 4.40 -19.07
CA LYS A 164 -4.63 4.95 -19.22
C LYS A 164 -5.19 5.47 -17.90
N GLU A 165 -5.21 4.64 -16.86
CA GLU A 165 -5.78 5.02 -15.56
C GLU A 165 -5.10 6.27 -14.96
N LEU A 166 -3.77 6.36 -15.12
CA LEU A 166 -3.01 7.53 -14.65
C LEU A 166 -3.28 8.78 -15.50
N ALA A 167 -3.29 8.65 -16.82
CA ALA A 167 -3.53 9.78 -17.73
C ALA A 167 -4.92 10.37 -17.52
N GLU A 168 -5.96 9.54 -17.41
CA GLU A 168 -7.34 9.98 -17.17
C GLU A 168 -7.46 10.80 -15.88
N ARG A 169 -6.89 10.28 -14.79
CA ARG A 169 -6.87 10.95 -13.49
C ARG A 169 -6.18 12.29 -13.54
N GLU A 170 -5.01 12.36 -14.19
CA GLU A 170 -4.25 13.60 -14.31
C GLU A 170 -4.95 14.63 -15.22
N VAL A 171 -5.61 14.19 -16.30
CA VAL A 171 -6.37 15.08 -17.18
C VAL A 171 -7.52 15.72 -16.40
N LEU A 172 -8.32 14.95 -15.67
CA LEU A 172 -9.39 15.52 -14.85
C LEU A 172 -8.84 16.49 -13.79
N ALA A 173 -7.75 16.10 -13.12
CA ALA A 173 -7.08 16.94 -12.13
C ALA A 173 -6.58 18.27 -12.72
N ALA A 174 -6.12 18.29 -13.97
CA ALA A 174 -5.69 19.51 -14.66
C ALA A 174 -6.82 20.53 -14.86
N PHE A 175 -8.07 20.07 -14.97
CA PHE A 175 -9.25 20.93 -15.01
C PHE A 175 -9.83 21.19 -13.59
N GLY A 176 -9.15 20.74 -12.54
CA GLY A 176 -9.65 20.84 -11.16
C GLY A 176 -10.95 20.05 -10.95
N MET A 177 -11.17 19.02 -11.77
CA MET A 177 -12.31 18.13 -11.71
C MET A 177 -11.83 16.82 -11.08
N ALA A 178 -12.49 16.35 -10.02
CA ALA A 178 -12.24 15.03 -9.46
C ALA A 178 -13.57 14.28 -9.43
N GLY A 179 -13.58 13.08 -10.00
CA GLY A 179 -14.77 12.24 -10.14
C GLY A 179 -14.40 10.77 -10.17
N GLU A 180 -15.43 9.92 -10.09
CA GLU A 180 -15.30 8.46 -10.12
C GLU A 180 -14.53 7.98 -11.35
N SER A 181 -13.81 6.87 -11.21
CA SER A 181 -13.08 6.20 -12.29
C SER A 181 -14.05 5.77 -13.40
N ALA A 182 -14.10 6.54 -14.47
CA ALA A 182 -14.81 6.19 -15.70
C ALA A 182 -13.82 6.33 -16.86
N GLU A 183 -13.70 5.26 -17.65
CA GLU A 183 -12.84 5.28 -18.83
C GLU A 183 -13.39 6.29 -19.84
N PHE A 184 -12.51 7.11 -20.40
CA PHE A 184 -12.96 8.21 -21.27
C PHE A 184 -13.66 7.71 -22.54
N GLU A 185 -13.36 6.49 -23.00
CA GLU A 185 -14.01 5.86 -24.15
C GLU A 185 -15.45 5.38 -23.88
N ASP A 186 -15.92 5.43 -22.63
CA ASP A 186 -17.30 5.09 -22.27
C ASP A 186 -18.20 6.32 -22.12
N LEU A 187 -17.63 7.53 -22.09
CA LEU A 187 -18.34 8.77 -21.81
C LEU A 187 -19.09 9.32 -23.03
N ASP A 188 -20.26 9.91 -22.78
CA ASP A 188 -21.15 10.49 -23.79
C ASP A 188 -21.65 11.88 -23.33
N ILE A 189 -21.52 12.93 -24.16
CA ILE A 189 -22.02 14.29 -23.83
C ILE A 189 -23.53 14.37 -23.65
N PHE A 190 -24.28 13.34 -24.08
CA PHE A 190 -25.72 13.16 -23.90
C PHE A 190 -26.05 12.18 -22.76
N GLY A 191 -25.04 11.65 -22.07
CA GLY A 191 -25.20 10.78 -20.93
C GLY A 191 -25.76 11.50 -19.70
N THR A 192 -25.90 10.76 -18.60
CA THR A 192 -26.56 11.26 -17.37
C THR A 192 -25.69 11.15 -16.13
N SER A 193 -24.46 10.64 -16.26
CA SER A 193 -23.52 10.55 -15.14
C SER A 193 -22.80 11.87 -14.88
N ASP A 194 -22.22 12.01 -13.68
CA ASP A 194 -21.36 13.15 -13.36
C ASP A 194 -20.10 13.20 -14.25
N ALA A 195 -19.64 12.04 -14.73
CA ALA A 195 -18.53 11.95 -15.68
C ALA A 195 -18.92 12.44 -17.08
N ASP A 196 -20.15 12.17 -17.52
CA ASP A 196 -20.72 12.73 -18.77
C ASP A 196 -20.88 14.25 -18.68
N ALA A 197 -21.35 14.75 -17.52
CA ALA A 197 -21.43 16.19 -17.25
C ALA A 197 -20.05 16.84 -17.31
N THR A 198 -19.03 16.16 -16.79
CA THR A 198 -17.63 16.59 -16.81
C THR A 198 -17.08 16.64 -18.23
N LEU A 199 -17.34 15.62 -19.05
CA LEU A 199 -16.98 15.61 -20.46
C LEU A 199 -17.60 16.81 -21.21
N LEU A 200 -18.91 17.03 -21.03
CA LEU A 200 -19.60 18.15 -21.65
C LEU A 200 -19.02 19.51 -21.19
N ALA A 201 -18.73 19.65 -19.90
CA ALA A 201 -18.12 20.87 -19.36
C ALA A 201 -16.74 21.14 -19.99
N ILE A 202 -15.87 20.14 -20.08
CA ILE A 202 -14.54 20.28 -20.70
C ILE A 202 -14.67 20.63 -22.19
N SER A 203 -15.64 20.03 -22.89
CA SER A 203 -15.96 20.39 -24.27
C SER A 203 -16.31 21.87 -24.42
N VAL A 204 -17.20 22.37 -23.56
CA VAL A 204 -17.62 23.77 -23.51
C VAL A 204 -16.46 24.70 -23.15
N LEU A 205 -15.67 24.36 -22.13
CA LEU A 205 -14.54 25.16 -21.64
C LEU A 205 -13.45 25.32 -22.71
N MET A 206 -13.05 24.22 -23.35
CA MET A 206 -11.99 24.24 -24.34
C MET A 206 -12.38 25.02 -25.59
N GLN A 207 -13.66 24.96 -25.99
CA GLN A 207 -14.16 25.76 -27.11
C GLN A 207 -14.42 27.21 -26.70
N GLY A 208 -15.28 27.49 -25.73
CA GLY A 208 -15.66 28.85 -25.37
C GLY A 208 -16.11 29.67 -26.59
N ASP A 209 -15.49 30.82 -26.82
CA ASP A 209 -15.67 31.65 -28.01
C ASP A 209 -14.64 31.39 -29.14
N ALA A 210 -13.82 30.35 -29.00
CA ALA A 210 -12.80 30.00 -29.97
C ALA A 210 -13.39 29.43 -31.27
N ASP A 211 -12.82 29.86 -32.40
CA ASP A 211 -13.02 29.17 -33.68
C ASP A 211 -12.26 27.83 -33.70
N VAL A 212 -12.52 26.99 -34.71
CA VAL A 212 -11.92 25.64 -34.79
C VAL A 212 -10.39 25.68 -34.79
N LYS A 213 -9.79 26.69 -35.43
CA LYS A 213 -8.33 26.86 -35.47
C LYS A 213 -7.77 27.22 -34.10
N THR A 214 -8.47 28.04 -33.33
CA THR A 214 -8.07 28.43 -31.98
C THR A 214 -8.29 27.29 -30.99
N LEU A 215 -9.38 26.53 -31.14
CA LEU A 215 -9.60 25.30 -30.36
C LEU A 215 -8.49 24.28 -30.61
N ALA A 216 -8.14 24.01 -31.87
CA ALA A 216 -7.03 23.10 -32.20
C ALA A 216 -5.71 23.55 -31.54
N LYS A 217 -5.40 24.85 -31.59
CA LYS A 217 -4.23 25.41 -30.89
C LYS A 217 -4.29 25.26 -29.37
N ARG A 218 -5.47 25.34 -28.75
CA ARG A 218 -5.63 25.11 -27.31
C ARG A 218 -5.33 23.66 -26.96
N LEU A 219 -5.79 22.71 -27.77
CA LEU A 219 -5.48 21.28 -27.60
C LEU A 219 -3.97 21.03 -27.76
N ASP A 220 -3.33 21.60 -28.79
CA ASP A 220 -1.88 21.48 -28.99
C ASP A 220 -1.09 22.05 -27.80
N LYS A 221 -1.46 23.23 -27.30
CA LYS A 221 -0.79 23.84 -26.15
C LYS A 221 -0.99 23.06 -24.84
N PHE A 222 -2.21 22.55 -24.62
CA PHE A 222 -2.47 21.68 -23.48
C PHE A 222 -1.49 20.50 -23.53
N ASN A 223 -1.45 19.84 -24.68
CA ASN A 223 -0.60 18.69 -24.92
C ASN A 223 0.90 18.99 -24.66
N ASP A 224 1.42 20.07 -25.25
CA ASP A 224 2.82 20.50 -25.07
C ASP A 224 3.18 20.73 -23.58
N SER A 225 2.24 21.23 -22.78
CA SER A 225 2.47 21.46 -21.35
C SER A 225 2.31 20.20 -20.49
N PHE A 226 1.45 19.28 -20.92
CA PHE A 226 0.90 18.22 -20.10
C PHE A 226 1.55 16.84 -20.34
N ALA A 227 1.90 16.49 -21.58
CA ALA A 227 2.30 15.13 -21.97
C ALA A 227 3.42 14.54 -21.09
N GLU A 228 4.48 15.29 -20.80
CA GLU A 228 5.60 14.80 -19.98
C GLU A 228 5.38 14.99 -18.47
N SER A 229 4.69 16.05 -18.07
CA SER A 229 4.64 16.50 -16.68
C SER A 229 3.39 16.04 -15.91
N GLY A 230 2.29 15.74 -16.62
CA GLY A 230 0.97 15.53 -16.03
C GLY A 230 0.36 16.82 -15.45
N LYS A 231 0.94 18.00 -15.75
CA LYS A 231 0.53 19.30 -15.23
C LYS A 231 0.21 20.26 -16.36
N TRP A 232 -0.95 20.90 -16.32
CA TRP A 232 -1.34 21.91 -17.31
C TRP A 232 -0.77 23.29 -16.94
N ASN A 233 0.41 23.59 -17.46
CA ASN A 233 1.17 24.82 -17.18
C ASN A 233 0.99 25.88 -18.30
N ASP A 234 -0.26 26.15 -18.69
CA ASP A 234 -0.61 27.18 -19.70
C ASP A 234 -1.62 28.17 -19.13
N ASP A 235 -1.11 29.06 -18.28
CA ASP A 235 -1.90 30.09 -17.60
C ASP A 235 -2.60 31.05 -18.56
N ASP A 236 -2.04 31.26 -19.76
CA ASP A 236 -2.65 32.09 -20.81
C ASP A 236 -3.95 31.46 -21.32
N THR A 237 -3.95 30.15 -21.59
CA THR A 237 -5.17 29.46 -22.01
C THR A 237 -6.17 29.36 -20.86
N LYS A 238 -5.73 29.01 -19.63
CA LYS A 238 -6.60 29.02 -18.44
C LYS A 238 -7.24 30.40 -18.23
N LYS A 239 -6.47 31.47 -18.43
CA LYS A 239 -6.96 32.85 -18.36
C LYS A 239 -7.97 33.16 -19.47
N ALA A 240 -7.68 32.80 -20.72
CA ALA A 240 -8.61 33.02 -21.82
C ALA A 240 -9.96 32.30 -21.59
N ILE A 241 -9.92 31.08 -21.04
CA ILE A 241 -11.13 30.32 -20.70
C ILE A 241 -11.88 30.99 -19.55
N THR A 242 -11.21 31.40 -18.47
CA THR A 242 -11.87 32.08 -17.34
C THR A 242 -12.45 33.46 -17.70
N ASP A 243 -11.74 34.25 -18.51
CA ASP A 243 -12.25 35.53 -19.04
C ASP A 243 -13.48 35.30 -19.92
N TRP A 244 -13.51 34.20 -20.68
CA TRP A 244 -14.70 33.79 -21.44
C TRP A 244 -15.86 33.40 -20.52
N ILE A 245 -15.63 32.57 -19.48
CA ILE A 245 -16.68 32.15 -18.52
C ILE A 245 -17.34 33.38 -17.88
N ALA A 246 -16.55 34.35 -17.41
CA ALA A 246 -17.07 35.56 -16.79
C ALA A 246 -18.02 36.35 -17.73
N ASN A 247 -17.68 36.41 -19.02
CA ASN A 247 -18.53 37.03 -20.05
C ASN A 247 -19.75 36.16 -20.41
N ALA A 248 -19.61 34.84 -20.37
CA ALA A 248 -20.64 33.86 -20.71
C ALA A 248 -21.75 33.84 -19.65
N VAL A 249 -21.39 33.87 -18.36
CA VAL A 249 -22.33 33.94 -17.22
C VAL A 249 -23.16 35.22 -17.31
N ALA A 250 -22.53 36.38 -17.56
CA ALA A 250 -23.23 37.66 -17.70
C ALA A 250 -24.25 37.69 -18.86
N LYS A 251 -24.11 36.80 -19.83
CA LYS A 251 -24.96 36.69 -21.02
C LYS A 251 -25.89 35.47 -21.02
N ALA A 252 -25.96 34.73 -19.91
CA ALA A 252 -26.72 33.48 -19.80
C ALA A 252 -26.40 32.48 -20.94
N VAL A 253 -25.13 32.38 -21.32
CA VAL A 253 -24.69 31.50 -22.43
C VAL A 253 -24.88 30.02 -22.07
N MET A 254 -24.73 29.63 -20.81
CA MET A 254 -24.93 28.24 -20.37
C MET A 254 -26.37 27.77 -20.63
N ASP A 255 -27.37 28.60 -20.29
CA ASP A 255 -28.78 28.34 -20.65
C ASP A 255 -28.98 28.17 -22.15
N SER A 256 -28.24 28.92 -22.97
CA SER A 256 -28.30 28.79 -24.43
C SER A 256 -27.68 27.49 -24.92
N ILE A 257 -26.56 27.04 -24.32
CA ILE A 257 -25.91 25.77 -24.65
C ILE A 257 -26.86 24.61 -24.32
N ARG A 258 -27.43 24.62 -23.12
CA ARG A 258 -28.44 23.64 -22.69
C ARG A 258 -29.62 23.59 -23.66
N LYS A 259 -30.22 24.75 -23.98
CA LYS A 259 -31.30 24.84 -24.98
C LYS A 259 -30.89 24.34 -26.36
N ASN A 260 -29.66 24.61 -26.81
CA ASN A 260 -29.17 24.12 -28.09
C ASN A 260 -29.16 22.59 -28.11
N MET A 261 -28.67 21.95 -27.05
CA MET A 261 -28.62 20.49 -26.92
C MET A 261 -30.02 19.88 -26.80
N GLU A 262 -30.90 20.46 -25.97
CA GLU A 262 -32.31 20.06 -25.85
C GLU A 262 -33.03 20.12 -27.20
N ASN A 263 -32.81 21.19 -27.98
CA ASN A 263 -33.41 21.38 -29.31
C ASN A 263 -32.95 20.35 -30.35
N TRP A 264 -31.82 19.65 -30.13
CA TRP A 264 -31.42 18.57 -31.02
C TRP A 264 -32.25 17.31 -30.80
N GLY A 265 -32.88 17.15 -29.62
CA GLY A 265 -33.77 16.04 -29.31
C GLY A 265 -33.08 14.68 -29.24
N PHE A 266 -31.79 14.65 -28.90
CA PHE A 266 -30.98 13.43 -28.82
C PHE A 266 -30.98 12.79 -27.42
N ALA A 267 -31.32 13.55 -26.38
CA ALA A 267 -31.40 13.09 -24.99
C ALA A 267 -32.68 13.62 -24.32
N ASN A 268 -33.14 12.91 -23.29
CA ASN A 268 -34.28 13.34 -22.47
C ASN A 268 -33.92 14.48 -21.51
N GLU A 269 -32.65 14.54 -21.10
CA GLU A 269 -32.11 15.52 -20.17
C GLU A 269 -30.66 15.80 -20.56
N VAL A 270 -30.22 17.06 -20.36
CA VAL A 270 -28.82 17.46 -20.57
C VAL A 270 -28.11 17.37 -19.21
N PRO A 271 -26.95 16.71 -19.10
CA PRO A 271 -26.25 16.57 -17.82
C PRO A 271 -25.86 17.95 -17.22
N ASP A 272 -25.68 18.01 -15.89
CA ASP A 272 -25.43 19.25 -15.13
C ASP A 272 -23.98 19.75 -15.28
N PHE A 273 -23.60 20.12 -16.50
CA PHE A 273 -22.23 20.51 -16.85
C PHE A 273 -21.84 21.87 -16.25
N GLU A 274 -22.81 22.73 -15.92
CA GLU A 274 -22.60 24.06 -15.37
C GLU A 274 -21.87 24.00 -14.03
N THR A 275 -22.18 23.01 -13.20
CA THR A 275 -21.49 22.76 -11.93
C THR A 275 -19.99 22.54 -12.13
N ALA A 276 -19.59 21.77 -13.15
CA ALA A 276 -18.20 21.53 -13.49
C ALA A 276 -17.50 22.76 -14.11
N VAL A 277 -18.23 23.56 -14.90
CA VAL A 277 -17.72 24.84 -15.43
C VAL A 277 -17.43 25.84 -14.30
N ASP A 278 -18.33 25.96 -13.33
CA ASP A 278 -18.16 26.84 -12.15
C ASP A 278 -17.02 26.36 -11.25
N ALA A 279 -16.85 25.04 -11.11
CA ALA A 279 -15.72 24.44 -10.39
C ALA A 279 -14.38 24.82 -11.03
N PHE A 280 -14.27 24.71 -12.36
CA PHE A 280 -13.07 25.14 -13.09
C PHE A 280 -12.75 26.62 -12.86
N ALA A 281 -13.74 27.50 -13.03
CA ALA A 281 -13.56 28.94 -12.84
C ALA A 281 -13.13 29.30 -11.40
N THR A 282 -13.72 28.61 -10.42
CA THR A 282 -13.39 28.77 -9.00
C THR A 282 -11.97 28.32 -8.72
N ASN A 283 -11.53 27.19 -9.28
CA ASN A 283 -10.20 26.64 -9.07
C ASN A 283 -9.11 27.52 -9.69
N VAL A 284 -9.28 27.99 -10.94
CA VAL A 284 -8.34 28.94 -11.56
C VAL A 284 -8.31 30.29 -10.82
N SER A 285 -9.44 30.73 -10.25
CA SER A 285 -9.47 31.94 -9.42
C SER A 285 -8.77 31.76 -8.07
N LYS A 286 -8.80 30.55 -7.49
CA LYS A 286 -7.98 30.21 -6.31
C LYS A 286 -6.49 30.19 -6.65
N GLU A 287 -6.10 29.67 -7.83
CA GLU A 287 -4.72 29.73 -8.35
C GLU A 287 -4.24 31.18 -8.54
N LYS A 288 -5.10 32.11 -8.99
CA LYS A 288 -4.73 33.54 -9.13
C LYS A 288 -4.71 34.32 -7.82
N ASN A 289 -5.58 34.00 -6.85
CA ASN A 289 -5.58 34.65 -5.54
C ASN A 289 -4.45 34.15 -4.61
N SER A 290 -3.69 33.13 -5.02
CA SER A 290 -2.43 32.75 -4.35
C SER A 290 -1.22 33.60 -4.76
N ASP A 291 -1.33 34.53 -5.72
CA ASP A 291 -0.23 35.44 -6.08
C ASP A 291 0.05 36.57 -5.05
N SER A 292 -0.54 36.50 -3.85
CA SER A 292 0.01 37.20 -2.67
C SER A 292 0.09 36.37 -1.39
N VAL A 293 -0.10 35.05 -1.45
CA VAL A 293 0.35 34.12 -0.41
C VAL A 293 0.81 32.87 -1.12
N LYS A 294 2.12 32.68 -1.23
CA LYS A 294 2.72 31.40 -1.63
C LYS A 294 2.07 30.28 -0.79
N THR A 295 1.17 29.50 -1.39
CA THR A 295 0.61 28.27 -0.81
C THR A 295 1.47 27.05 -1.13
N ASP A 296 2.48 27.24 -1.97
CA ASP A 296 3.59 26.31 -2.19
C ASP A 296 4.44 26.35 -0.91
N GLY A 297 3.91 25.64 0.08
CA GLY A 297 4.61 25.23 1.26
C GLY A 297 3.88 25.27 2.60
N TRP A 298 4.57 24.74 3.61
CA TRP A 298 4.07 24.79 4.98
C TRP A 298 4.04 26.23 5.48
N SER A 299 2.83 26.72 5.71
CA SER A 299 2.58 28.04 6.30
C SER A 299 1.50 27.94 7.37
N TRP A 300 1.77 28.60 8.49
CA TRP A 300 0.85 28.73 9.61
C TRP A 300 -0.24 29.77 9.38
N ASP A 301 -0.15 30.57 8.30
CA ASP A 301 -1.19 31.52 7.91
C ASP A 301 -2.30 30.85 7.08
N VAL A 302 -2.05 29.64 6.58
CA VAL A 302 -3.06 28.86 5.85
C VAL A 302 -3.95 28.12 6.85
N PRO A 303 -5.27 28.39 6.91
CA PRO A 303 -6.14 27.77 7.88
C PRO A 303 -6.30 26.27 7.61
N GLN A 304 -6.58 25.51 8.68
CA GLN A 304 -6.78 24.05 8.60
C GLN A 304 -7.82 23.63 7.56
N SER A 305 -8.93 24.37 7.47
CA SER A 305 -10.01 24.09 6.52
C SER A 305 -9.59 24.19 5.07
N ALA A 306 -8.54 24.96 4.75
CA ALA A 306 -7.99 25.04 3.40
C ALA A 306 -7.04 23.87 3.06
N ARG A 307 -6.68 23.04 4.04
CA ARG A 307 -5.82 21.86 3.87
C ARG A 307 -6.61 20.55 3.73
N LEU A 308 -7.93 20.60 3.91
CA LEU A 308 -8.83 19.46 3.69
C LEU A 308 -9.05 19.26 2.18
N ASN A 309 -9.18 18.01 1.74
CA ASN A 309 -9.46 17.71 0.35
C ASN A 309 -10.89 18.16 -0.03
N PRO A 310 -11.07 19.14 -0.93
CA PRO A 310 -12.40 19.65 -1.27
C PRO A 310 -13.30 18.60 -1.94
N ASN A 311 -12.71 17.52 -2.46
CA ASN A 311 -13.43 16.44 -3.15
C ASN A 311 -13.89 15.34 -2.18
N ILE A 312 -13.54 15.43 -0.90
CA ILE A 312 -13.96 14.47 0.12
C ILE A 312 -15.08 15.06 0.97
N LYS A 313 -16.15 14.29 1.14
CA LYS A 313 -17.21 14.63 2.08
C LYS A 313 -16.78 14.32 3.50
N TYR A 314 -16.65 15.37 4.30
CA TYR A 314 -16.34 15.28 5.72
C TYR A 314 -17.60 15.39 6.58
N ASP A 315 -17.73 14.48 7.53
CA ASP A 315 -18.64 14.64 8.65
C ASP A 315 -18.01 15.53 9.72
N SER A 316 -18.75 15.83 10.78
CA SER A 316 -18.24 16.64 11.90
C SER A 316 -18.70 16.08 13.23
N ILE A 317 -17.82 16.15 14.22
CA ILE A 317 -18.14 15.85 15.61
C ILE A 317 -17.89 17.09 16.47
N ILE A 318 -18.62 17.19 17.58
CA ILE A 318 -18.39 18.22 18.59
C ILE A 318 -17.79 17.52 19.80
N ASP A 319 -16.61 17.92 20.22
CA ASP A 319 -16.05 17.47 21.50
C ASP A 319 -16.85 18.14 22.64
N PRO A 320 -17.59 17.36 23.45
CA PRO A 320 -18.46 17.94 24.46
C PRO A 320 -17.70 18.66 25.56
N ARG A 321 -16.40 18.38 25.73
CA ARG A 321 -15.54 18.86 26.82
C ARG A 321 -15.12 20.32 26.63
N ASP A 322 -14.85 20.73 25.40
CA ASP A 322 -14.37 22.08 25.03
C ASP A 322 -15.19 22.77 23.92
N LYS A 323 -16.20 22.08 23.35
CA LYS A 323 -17.05 22.55 22.24
C LYS A 323 -16.31 22.74 20.92
N GLN A 324 -15.08 22.23 20.79
CA GLN A 324 -14.36 22.23 19.53
C GLN A 324 -15.06 21.31 18.54
N VAL A 325 -15.24 21.80 17.32
CA VAL A 325 -15.77 21.01 16.20
C VAL A 325 -14.59 20.44 15.43
N TYR A 326 -14.62 19.14 15.16
CA TYR A 326 -13.61 18.44 14.36
C TYR A 326 -14.24 17.81 13.12
N LYS A 327 -13.54 17.89 11.99
CA LYS A 327 -13.86 17.10 10.79
C LYS A 327 -13.40 15.66 10.95
N VAL A 328 -14.27 14.76 10.53
CA VAL A 328 -14.03 13.30 10.55
C VAL A 328 -14.38 12.72 9.19
N VAL A 329 -13.75 11.61 8.86
CA VAL A 329 -13.93 10.93 7.58
C VAL A 329 -14.05 9.43 7.79
N LYS A 330 -14.96 8.80 7.06
CA LYS A 330 -15.03 7.35 6.95
C LYS A 330 -14.08 6.93 5.83
N ILE A 331 -12.99 6.28 6.18
CA ILE A 331 -12.06 5.70 5.23
C ILE A 331 -12.58 4.29 4.93
N GLU A 332 -12.99 4.10 3.68
CA GLU A 332 -13.53 2.83 3.19
C GLU A 332 -12.74 2.41 1.95
N VAL A 333 -12.11 1.25 2.03
CA VAL A 333 -11.36 0.66 0.91
C VAL A 333 -11.98 -0.70 0.63
N LYS A 334 -12.91 -0.72 -0.32
CA LYS A 334 -13.77 -1.89 -0.62
C LYS A 334 -12.96 -3.12 -0.99
N GLU A 335 -11.86 -2.94 -1.71
CA GLU A 335 -10.96 -4.01 -2.13
C GLU A 335 -10.24 -4.71 -0.96
N HIS A 336 -10.11 -4.02 0.18
CA HIS A 336 -9.40 -4.51 1.37
C HIS A 336 -10.32 -4.77 2.58
N ASP A 337 -11.65 -4.77 2.37
CA ASP A 337 -12.67 -4.89 3.44
C ASP A 337 -12.38 -3.98 4.66
N TYR A 338 -11.83 -2.80 4.39
CA TYR A 338 -11.42 -1.86 5.41
C TYR A 338 -12.46 -0.74 5.52
N SER A 339 -12.97 -0.53 6.72
CA SER A 339 -13.97 0.51 6.99
C SER A 339 -13.78 1.03 8.42
N GLN A 340 -13.16 2.20 8.57
CA GLN A 340 -12.95 2.85 9.86
C GLN A 340 -13.20 4.35 9.78
N VAL A 341 -13.63 4.97 10.88
CA VAL A 341 -13.87 6.41 10.94
C VAL A 341 -12.74 7.09 11.71
N TRP A 342 -12.03 7.98 11.04
CA TRP A 342 -10.87 8.70 11.55
C TRP A 342 -11.17 10.19 11.71
N MET A 343 -10.50 10.83 12.66
CA MET A 343 -10.38 12.28 12.61
C MET A 343 -9.53 12.70 11.41
N ALA A 344 -10.05 13.64 10.62
CA ALA A 344 -9.30 14.32 9.56
C ALA A 344 -8.43 15.46 10.12
N GLU A 345 -8.78 15.93 11.32
CA GLU A 345 -8.12 17.02 12.02
C GLU A 345 -7.39 16.50 13.27
N ASN A 346 -6.20 17.04 13.56
CA ASN A 346 -5.48 16.69 14.78
C ASN A 346 -6.20 17.27 16.02
N LEU A 347 -6.16 16.54 17.13
CA LEU A 347 -6.80 16.94 18.38
C LEU A 347 -6.20 18.23 18.95
N ASN A 348 -7.05 19.16 19.40
CA ASN A 348 -6.69 20.47 19.98
C ASN A 348 -7.19 20.66 21.43
N TYR A 349 -7.42 19.57 22.17
CA TYR A 349 -7.93 19.59 23.54
C TYR A 349 -6.87 20.04 24.56
N ALA A 350 -7.22 20.97 25.46
CA ALA A 350 -6.23 21.64 26.32
C ALA A 350 -6.63 21.82 27.80
N ASP A 351 -7.79 21.33 28.22
CA ASP A 351 -8.33 21.58 29.57
C ASP A 351 -7.54 20.77 30.63
N SER A 352 -6.45 21.36 31.10
CA SER A 352 -5.60 20.78 32.15
C SER A 352 -6.21 20.80 33.55
N VAL A 353 -7.38 21.43 33.74
CA VAL A 353 -8.11 21.39 35.01
C VAL A 353 -8.91 20.09 35.09
N LYS A 354 -9.62 19.72 34.02
CA LYS A 354 -10.38 18.46 33.94
C LYS A 354 -9.50 17.26 33.61
N THR A 355 -8.42 17.47 32.87
CA THR A 355 -7.47 16.42 32.46
C THR A 355 -6.06 16.78 32.95
N PRO A 356 -5.72 16.46 34.21
CA PRO A 356 -4.46 16.90 34.82
C PRO A 356 -3.20 16.42 34.10
N SER A 357 -3.26 15.32 33.33
CA SER A 357 -2.16 14.86 32.47
C SER A 357 -1.68 15.91 31.47
N LEU A 358 -2.53 16.86 31.07
CA LEU A 358 -2.17 17.92 30.13
C LEU A 358 -1.30 19.02 30.76
N LYS A 359 -1.22 19.11 32.09
CA LYS A 359 -0.56 20.23 32.78
C LYS A 359 0.94 20.29 32.45
N GLY A 360 1.33 21.30 31.67
CA GLY A 360 2.71 21.47 31.20
C GLY A 360 3.19 20.42 30.20
N GLN A 361 2.26 19.69 29.57
CA GLN A 361 2.55 18.57 28.66
C GLN A 361 1.82 18.67 27.31
N ASN A 362 1.29 19.85 26.99
CA ASN A 362 0.66 20.15 25.71
C ASN A 362 1.08 21.55 25.24
N TRP A 363 1.26 21.73 23.94
CA TRP A 363 1.76 22.99 23.37
C TRP A 363 1.18 23.26 21.99
N CYS A 364 1.13 24.55 21.64
CA CYS A 364 1.02 25.01 20.26
C CYS A 364 2.42 25.19 19.66
N TYR A 365 2.54 25.16 18.34
CA TYR A 365 3.79 25.51 17.69
C TYR A 365 4.23 26.94 18.09
N ASN A 366 5.49 27.10 18.51
CA ASN A 366 6.03 28.35 19.06
C ASN A 366 5.22 28.96 20.23
N ASN A 367 4.39 28.16 20.92
CA ASN A 367 3.50 28.62 21.98
C ASN A 367 2.48 29.69 21.54
N ASP A 368 2.13 29.74 20.25
CA ASP A 368 1.09 30.64 19.73
C ASP A 368 -0.23 29.87 19.50
N GLU A 369 -1.29 30.28 20.20
CA GLU A 369 -2.64 29.70 20.09
C GLU A 369 -3.21 29.74 18.67
N LYS A 370 -2.79 30.68 17.82
CA LYS A 370 -3.21 30.69 16.41
C LYS A 370 -2.76 29.43 15.67
N ASN A 371 -1.57 28.93 15.98
CA ASN A 371 -1.01 27.75 15.32
C ASN A 371 -1.75 26.46 15.73
N CYS A 372 -2.23 26.40 16.97
CA CYS A 372 -3.09 25.30 17.42
C CYS A 372 -4.39 25.19 16.62
N LYS A 373 -4.95 26.31 16.15
CA LYS A 373 -6.14 26.33 15.28
C LYS A 373 -5.87 25.83 13.86
N VAL A 374 -4.61 25.75 13.46
CA VAL A 374 -4.19 25.31 12.12
C VAL A 374 -3.89 23.81 12.11
N SER A 375 -3.24 23.31 13.17
CA SER A 375 -2.67 21.96 13.13
C SER A 375 -2.96 21.08 14.34
N GLY A 376 -3.79 21.56 15.28
CA GLY A 376 -3.94 20.95 16.60
C GLY A 376 -2.71 21.14 17.50
N ARG A 377 -2.70 20.41 18.62
CA ARG A 377 -1.66 20.49 19.65
C ARG A 377 -0.63 19.37 19.55
N TYR A 378 0.52 19.66 20.12
CA TYR A 378 1.54 18.66 20.43
C TYR A 378 1.37 18.21 21.87
N TYR A 379 1.34 16.89 22.10
CA TYR A 379 1.22 16.28 23.42
C TYR A 379 2.43 15.39 23.69
N THR A 380 2.89 15.36 24.95
CA THR A 380 3.76 14.24 25.36
C THR A 380 2.98 12.93 25.28
N TRP A 381 3.68 11.79 25.23
CA TRP A 381 2.98 10.51 25.22
C TRP A 381 2.14 10.31 26.48
N ALA A 382 2.67 10.69 27.66
CA ALA A 382 1.93 10.63 28.93
C ALA A 382 0.66 11.49 28.95
N ALA A 383 0.70 12.65 28.28
CA ALA A 383 -0.50 13.45 28.04
C ALA A 383 -1.46 12.73 27.08
N ALA A 384 -0.99 12.20 25.95
CA ALA A 384 -1.82 11.55 24.95
C ALA A 384 -2.62 10.35 25.49
N ILE A 385 -2.01 9.52 26.34
CA ILE A 385 -2.69 8.38 26.97
C ILE A 385 -3.54 8.75 28.20
N ASP A 386 -3.56 10.03 28.59
CA ASP A 386 -4.12 10.51 29.86
C ASP A 386 -3.62 9.71 31.07
N SER A 387 -2.30 9.72 31.29
CA SER A 387 -1.66 8.87 32.30
C SER A 387 -2.20 9.03 33.74
N VAL A 388 -2.80 10.17 34.08
CA VAL A 388 -3.44 10.45 35.37
C VAL A 388 -4.73 9.66 35.52
N ALA A 389 -5.55 9.57 34.47
CA ALA A 389 -6.75 8.74 34.48
C ALA A 389 -6.41 7.25 34.60
N LEU A 390 -5.21 6.86 34.17
CA LEU A 390 -4.70 5.48 34.25
C LEU A 390 -3.93 5.19 35.55
N ALA A 391 -3.75 6.18 36.43
CA ALA A 391 -2.88 6.05 37.58
C ALA A 391 -3.53 5.25 38.73
N ASN A 392 -2.83 4.21 39.17
CA ASN A 392 -3.23 3.40 40.31
C ASN A 392 -2.79 3.98 41.66
N ASP A 393 -1.94 5.03 41.68
CA ASP A 393 -1.44 5.68 42.91
C ASP A 393 -2.11 7.05 43.11
N SER A 394 -3.07 7.09 44.02
CA SER A 394 -3.79 8.31 44.41
C SER A 394 -2.89 9.43 44.98
N LYS A 395 -1.67 9.13 45.42
CA LYS A 395 -0.73 10.13 45.97
C LYS A 395 0.17 10.74 44.90
N ASN A 396 0.43 10.01 43.81
CA ASN A 396 1.23 10.47 42.67
C ASN A 396 0.51 10.15 41.35
N PRO A 397 -0.54 10.91 41.00
CA PRO A 397 -1.37 10.58 39.83
C PRO A 397 -0.61 10.64 38.50
N LEU A 398 0.52 11.34 38.39
CA LEU A 398 1.39 11.31 37.21
C LEU A 398 2.37 10.13 37.25
N ASN A 399 1.88 8.93 37.56
CA ASN A 399 2.77 7.83 37.95
C ASN A 399 3.46 7.10 36.79
N CYS A 400 3.25 7.49 35.53
CA CYS A 400 3.87 6.82 34.39
C CYS A 400 4.00 7.76 33.18
N GLY A 401 4.93 7.44 32.28
CA GLY A 401 5.34 8.31 31.17
C GLY A 401 6.84 8.23 30.92
N TYR A 402 7.49 9.36 30.64
CA TYR A 402 8.94 9.36 30.46
C TYR A 402 9.65 9.00 31.77
N GLY A 403 10.49 7.97 31.72
CA GLY A 403 11.23 7.47 32.89
C GLY A 403 10.45 6.47 33.73
N LYS A 404 9.23 6.08 33.33
CA LYS A 404 8.44 5.06 34.01
C LYS A 404 7.38 4.42 33.11
N THR A 405 7.36 3.09 33.04
CA THR A 405 6.34 2.35 32.27
C THR A 405 4.93 2.51 32.85
N CYS A 406 3.92 2.49 31.97
CA CYS A 406 2.50 2.61 32.31
C CYS A 406 1.79 1.25 32.43
N GLY A 407 2.39 0.17 31.94
CA GLY A 407 1.81 -1.17 31.96
C GLY A 407 0.57 -1.30 31.08
N ILE A 408 0.44 -0.49 30.03
CA ILE A 408 -0.73 -0.48 29.14
C ILE A 408 -0.71 -1.74 28.28
N ASN A 409 -1.82 -2.45 28.29
CA ASN A 409 -2.01 -3.79 27.73
C ASN A 409 -3.33 -3.89 26.93
N ARG A 410 -3.82 -2.75 26.47
CA ARG A 410 -5.10 -2.60 25.78
C ARG A 410 -5.12 -1.25 25.07
N GLY A 411 -6.01 -1.08 24.11
CA GLY A 411 -6.33 0.27 23.63
C GLY A 411 -6.76 1.17 24.79
N VAL A 412 -6.42 2.45 24.70
CA VAL A 412 -6.86 3.46 25.68
C VAL A 412 -7.57 4.58 24.95
N GLN A 413 -8.65 5.08 25.55
CA GLN A 413 -9.28 6.30 25.08
C GLN A 413 -8.26 7.45 25.03
N GLY A 414 -7.44 7.56 26.08
CA GLY A 414 -6.50 8.66 26.25
C GLY A 414 -7.23 10.00 26.27
N ILE A 415 -6.64 11.01 25.65
CA ILE A 415 -7.24 12.35 25.57
C ILE A 415 -8.29 12.50 24.46
N CYS A 416 -8.57 11.44 23.70
CA CYS A 416 -9.63 11.45 22.70
C CYS A 416 -11.03 11.61 23.37
N PRO A 417 -12.01 12.21 22.67
CA PRO A 417 -13.36 12.37 23.21
C PRO A 417 -14.07 11.02 23.36
N ASP A 418 -15.14 10.98 24.15
CA ASP A 418 -15.90 9.74 24.38
C ASP A 418 -16.38 9.11 23.07
N GLY A 419 -16.22 7.79 22.95
CA GLY A 419 -16.50 7.03 21.72
C GLY A 419 -15.39 7.10 20.67
N TRP A 420 -14.27 7.75 21.00
CA TRP A 420 -13.04 7.79 20.21
C TRP A 420 -11.86 7.37 21.09
N HIS A 421 -10.79 6.89 20.47
CA HIS A 421 -9.60 6.48 21.22
C HIS A 421 -8.30 6.79 20.47
N LEU A 422 -7.20 6.75 21.23
CA LEU A 422 -5.86 6.89 20.69
C LEU A 422 -5.54 5.61 19.90
N PRO A 423 -5.22 5.69 18.60
CA PRO A 423 -5.10 4.50 17.78
C PRO A 423 -3.98 3.58 18.24
N THR A 424 -4.23 2.29 18.10
CA THR A 424 -3.24 1.25 18.38
C THR A 424 -2.26 1.08 17.22
N LEU A 425 -1.08 0.50 17.47
CA LEU A 425 -0.18 0.06 16.39
C LEU A 425 -0.88 -0.89 15.40
N HIS A 426 -1.80 -1.73 15.89
CA HIS A 426 -2.58 -2.62 15.04
C HIS A 426 -3.48 -1.85 14.07
N GLU A 427 -4.20 -0.83 14.56
CA GLU A 427 -5.09 -0.02 13.73
C GLU A 427 -4.33 0.86 12.74
N TRP A 428 -3.18 1.42 13.13
CA TRP A 428 -2.29 2.08 12.20
C TRP A 428 -1.77 1.13 11.11
N GLY A 429 -1.48 -0.12 11.49
CA GLY A 429 -1.10 -1.19 10.56
C GLY A 429 -2.22 -1.52 9.58
N LEU A 430 -3.45 -1.70 10.07
CA LEU A 430 -4.62 -1.97 9.22
C LEU A 430 -4.87 -0.82 8.23
N LEU A 431 -4.85 0.43 8.69
CA LEU A 431 -4.95 1.61 7.82
C LEU A 431 -3.85 1.60 6.75
N SER A 432 -2.60 1.34 7.14
CA SER A 432 -1.49 1.31 6.20
C SER A 432 -1.66 0.22 5.13
N VAL A 433 -2.07 -0.99 5.52
CA VAL A 433 -2.30 -2.12 4.60
C VAL A 433 -3.42 -1.79 3.62
N ALA A 434 -4.55 -1.27 4.13
CA ALA A 434 -5.70 -0.90 3.32
C ALA A 434 -5.39 0.19 2.28
N LEU A 435 -4.32 0.96 2.45
CA LEU A 435 -3.94 2.05 1.54
C LEU A 435 -2.76 1.70 0.63
N GLY A 436 -2.56 0.42 0.34
CA GLY A 436 -1.47 -0.05 -0.53
C GLY A 436 -0.15 -0.32 0.20
N ASN A 437 -0.15 -0.39 1.53
CA ASN A 437 0.99 -0.64 2.43
C ASN A 437 1.92 0.55 2.66
N ALA A 438 2.85 0.38 3.61
CA ALA A 438 3.87 1.34 4.01
C ALA A 438 4.73 1.91 2.87
N GLY A 439 4.73 1.31 1.68
CA GLY A 439 5.43 1.79 0.49
C GLY A 439 4.79 3.00 -0.20
N VAL A 440 3.46 3.11 -0.13
CA VAL A 440 2.67 4.12 -0.88
C VAL A 440 1.58 4.81 -0.05
N ALA A 441 1.20 4.24 1.10
CA ALA A 441 0.14 4.77 1.96
C ALA A 441 0.39 6.21 2.44
N GLY A 442 1.66 6.62 2.59
CA GLY A 442 1.99 7.99 2.95
C GLY A 442 1.45 8.99 1.94
N ASP A 443 1.51 8.67 0.64
CA ASP A 443 1.03 9.56 -0.42
C ASP A 443 -0.48 9.75 -0.41
N SER A 444 -1.22 8.66 -0.13
CA SER A 444 -2.68 8.67 0.00
C SER A 444 -3.18 9.41 1.25
N LEU A 445 -2.35 9.56 2.28
CA LEU A 445 -2.73 10.16 3.56
C LEU A 445 -2.31 11.63 3.73
N LYS A 446 -1.23 12.05 3.05
CA LYS A 446 -0.74 13.45 3.06
C LYS A 446 -1.82 14.38 2.49
N ALA A 447 -1.98 15.55 3.11
CA ALA A 447 -2.81 16.63 2.58
C ALA A 447 -2.33 17.08 1.18
N LEU A 448 -3.26 17.67 0.42
CA LEU A 448 -3.02 18.15 -0.95
C LEU A 448 -1.98 19.28 -1.05
N THR A 449 -1.71 19.98 0.05
CA THR A 449 -0.75 21.09 0.10
C THR A 449 0.01 21.13 1.41
N GLY A 450 1.21 21.73 1.38
CA GLY A 450 1.99 22.06 2.57
C GLY A 450 3.17 21.12 2.85
N TRP A 451 3.39 20.10 2.01
CA TRP A 451 4.53 19.18 2.09
C TRP A 451 5.68 19.69 1.21
N ASP A 452 6.28 20.78 1.63
CA ASP A 452 7.51 21.30 1.04
C ASP A 452 8.56 21.48 2.14
N TYR A 453 9.80 21.07 1.87
CA TYR A 453 10.87 21.30 2.84
C TYR A 453 12.14 21.68 2.12
N ALA A 454 12.59 22.90 2.38
CA ALA A 454 13.95 23.39 2.16
C ALA A 454 14.65 22.84 0.88
N GLY A 455 14.03 23.05 -0.28
CA GLY A 455 14.64 22.77 -1.58
C GLY A 455 14.41 21.35 -2.15
N THR A 456 13.57 20.53 -1.51
CA THR A 456 13.03 19.32 -2.15
C THR A 456 11.88 19.69 -3.10
N ALA A 457 11.69 18.93 -4.18
CA ALA A 457 10.50 19.06 -5.03
C ALA A 457 9.20 18.98 -4.18
N ASP A 458 8.16 19.66 -4.63
CA ASP A 458 6.83 19.60 -4.03
C ASP A 458 6.33 18.14 -4.04
N ASN A 459 6.20 17.54 -2.84
CA ASN A 459 5.73 16.16 -2.68
C ASN A 459 4.46 16.14 -1.81
N ASN A 460 3.52 17.03 -2.10
CA ASN A 460 2.15 16.91 -1.58
C ASN A 460 1.57 15.51 -1.80
N GLY A 461 0.61 15.14 -0.95
CA GLY A 461 -0.16 13.92 -1.16
C GLY A 461 -1.32 14.13 -2.10
N VAL A 462 -1.98 13.02 -2.41
CA VAL A 462 -3.25 13.01 -3.14
C VAL A 462 -4.46 13.06 -2.21
N ASP A 463 -4.25 12.91 -0.89
CA ASP A 463 -5.29 12.84 0.15
C ASP A 463 -6.54 12.05 -0.28
N ALA A 464 -6.31 10.86 -0.87
CA ALA A 464 -7.32 10.12 -1.62
C ALA A 464 -8.56 9.74 -0.78
N TYR A 465 -8.40 9.68 0.54
CA TYR A 465 -9.43 9.27 1.49
C TYR A 465 -9.78 10.35 2.50
N GLY A 466 -9.28 11.57 2.31
CA GLY A 466 -9.54 12.72 3.17
C GLY A 466 -8.90 12.64 4.55
N PHE A 467 -7.84 11.86 4.73
CA PHE A 467 -7.14 11.85 6.01
C PHE A 467 -6.45 13.20 6.28
N ALA A 468 -5.98 13.93 5.27
CA ALA A 468 -5.42 15.28 5.38
C ALA A 468 -4.28 15.40 6.41
N ALA A 469 -3.26 14.53 6.32
CA ALA A 469 -2.10 14.63 7.19
C ALA A 469 -1.29 15.91 6.91
N LEU A 470 -1.04 16.69 7.96
CA LEU A 470 -0.29 17.95 7.90
C LEU A 470 1.15 17.74 8.39
N PRO A 471 2.19 18.29 7.74
CA PRO A 471 3.58 18.08 8.12
C PRO A 471 3.99 18.96 9.32
N THR A 472 3.38 18.72 10.48
CA THR A 472 3.51 19.55 11.68
C THR A 472 4.85 19.37 12.40
N GLY A 473 5.70 18.45 11.96
CA GLY A 473 6.89 18.04 12.68
C GLY A 473 6.56 17.53 14.08
N ARG A 474 7.51 17.65 15.00
CA ARG A 474 7.35 17.35 16.43
C ARG A 474 8.10 18.36 17.28
N MET A 475 7.66 18.53 18.52
CA MET A 475 8.38 19.29 19.53
C MET A 475 9.43 18.41 20.20
N VAL A 476 10.71 18.82 20.16
CA VAL A 476 11.82 18.10 20.79
C VAL A 476 12.20 18.66 22.15
N SER A 477 11.91 19.95 22.40
CA SER A 477 11.97 20.61 23.70
C SER A 477 10.98 21.77 23.74
N THR A 478 10.73 22.35 24.92
CA THR A 478 9.74 23.44 25.13
C THR A 478 9.95 24.69 24.26
N SER A 479 11.09 24.80 23.58
CA SER A 479 11.43 25.92 22.68
C SER A 479 12.00 25.44 21.34
N SER A 480 11.86 24.16 20.98
CA SER A 480 12.44 23.62 19.76
C SER A 480 11.55 22.57 19.11
N TRP A 481 11.34 22.74 17.81
CA TRP A 481 10.60 21.83 16.94
C TRP A 481 11.51 21.32 15.83
N SER A 482 11.29 20.08 15.40
CA SER A 482 12.04 19.45 14.32
C SER A 482 11.11 19.07 13.17
N ASN A 483 11.61 19.20 11.94
CA ASN A 483 10.97 18.67 10.72
C ASN A 483 9.57 19.24 10.41
N VAL A 484 9.28 20.45 10.88
CA VAL A 484 8.07 21.19 10.48
C VAL A 484 8.14 21.48 8.98
N GLY A 485 7.03 21.28 8.27
CA GLY A 485 6.93 21.30 6.81
C GLY A 485 7.39 20.01 6.12
N SER A 486 8.07 19.11 6.85
CA SER A 486 8.65 17.89 6.25
C SER A 486 8.03 16.58 6.75
N ASN A 487 7.64 16.49 8.01
CA ASN A 487 7.21 15.25 8.63
C ASN A 487 5.98 15.47 9.49
N VAL A 488 5.22 14.41 9.74
CA VAL A 488 4.26 14.35 10.84
C VAL A 488 4.50 13.12 11.69
N TYR A 489 4.18 13.23 12.97
CA TYR A 489 4.31 12.15 13.95
C TYR A 489 3.00 12.08 14.74
N TYR A 490 2.38 10.90 14.76
CA TYR A 490 1.17 10.63 15.53
C TYR A 490 1.45 9.59 16.59
N TRP A 491 1.13 9.89 17.84
CA TRP A 491 1.25 8.90 18.91
C TRP A 491 0.33 7.70 18.65
N SER A 492 0.82 6.50 18.96
CA SER A 492 -0.02 5.34 19.20
C SER A 492 -0.20 5.10 20.70
N SER A 493 -1.11 4.20 21.07
CA SER A 493 -1.43 3.94 22.47
C SER A 493 -0.37 3.13 23.22
N GLU A 494 0.62 2.59 22.51
CA GLU A 494 1.61 1.65 23.04
C GLU A 494 2.88 2.36 23.50
N GLU A 495 3.40 1.90 24.63
CA GLU A 495 4.76 2.22 25.06
C GLU A 495 5.79 1.26 24.50
N ASP A 496 7.02 1.73 24.45
CA ASP A 496 8.23 0.98 24.12
C ASP A 496 9.20 1.15 25.30
N GLY A 497 8.89 0.45 26.38
CA GLY A 497 9.65 0.53 27.61
C GLY A 497 9.60 1.87 28.36
N THR A 498 10.63 2.10 29.17
CA THR A 498 10.66 3.16 30.20
C THR A 498 10.73 4.59 29.66
N TYR A 499 11.39 4.81 28.51
CA TYR A 499 11.63 6.15 27.96
C TYR A 499 10.95 6.42 26.63
N GLU A 500 10.56 5.37 25.90
CA GLU A 500 10.13 5.46 24.51
C GLU A 500 8.69 4.98 24.35
N ALA A 501 8.00 5.49 23.33
CA ALA A 501 6.67 5.06 22.97
C ALA A 501 6.53 4.99 21.46
N ARG A 502 5.52 4.25 21.01
CA ARG A 502 5.31 3.96 19.59
C ARG A 502 4.53 5.10 18.92
N TYR A 503 4.86 5.37 17.67
CA TYR A 503 4.23 6.40 16.85
C TYR A 503 4.23 6.03 15.37
N SER A 504 3.28 6.59 14.62
CA SER A 504 3.29 6.55 13.15
C SER A 504 3.93 7.81 12.56
N ASN A 505 4.64 7.69 11.44
CA ASN A 505 5.29 8.79 10.74
C ASN A 505 5.01 8.77 9.24
N ILE A 506 4.75 9.97 8.71
CA ILE A 506 4.71 10.26 7.27
C ILE A 506 5.71 11.39 7.01
N ASN A 507 6.47 11.32 5.93
CA ASN A 507 7.48 12.30 5.58
C ASN A 507 7.38 12.79 4.13
N ASN A 508 8.06 13.90 3.85
CA ASN A 508 7.99 14.60 2.58
C ASN A 508 8.69 13.87 1.43
N ILE A 509 9.74 13.09 1.68
CA ILE A 509 10.60 12.58 0.60
C ILE A 509 10.06 11.27 0.02
N TYR A 510 9.31 10.51 0.82
CA TYR A 510 8.85 9.19 0.45
C TYR A 510 7.33 9.13 0.49
N THR A 511 6.75 8.32 -0.39
CA THR A 511 5.34 7.91 -0.37
C THR A 511 5.02 6.99 0.83
N LYS A 512 5.90 6.91 1.82
CA LYS A 512 5.93 5.85 2.82
C LYS A 512 5.24 6.23 4.12
N PHE A 513 4.62 5.24 4.75
CA PHE A 513 4.05 5.30 6.09
C PHE A 513 4.86 4.38 7.01
N TYR A 514 5.35 4.91 8.14
CA TYR A 514 6.23 4.16 9.03
C TYR A 514 5.65 4.05 10.44
N LEU A 515 6.01 2.96 11.13
CA LEU A 515 5.77 2.76 12.56
C LEU A 515 7.13 2.68 13.26
N PHE A 516 7.36 3.57 14.23
CA PHE A 516 8.63 3.70 14.94
C PHE A 516 8.41 3.86 16.45
N GLN A 517 9.51 3.87 17.21
CA GLN A 517 9.57 4.30 18.59
C GLN A 517 10.32 5.63 18.74
N GLY A 518 10.03 6.35 19.81
CA GLY A 518 10.84 7.50 20.22
C GLY A 518 10.47 8.04 21.59
N SER A 519 11.27 9.00 22.06
CA SER A 519 11.16 9.52 23.42
C SER A 519 9.75 10.02 23.78
N LYS A 520 9.20 9.51 24.90
CA LYS A 520 7.91 9.91 25.50
C LYS A 520 7.82 11.41 25.82
N LYS A 521 8.97 12.11 25.86
CA LYS A 521 9.07 13.57 26.08
C LYS A 521 8.72 14.41 24.85
N TYR A 522 8.78 13.84 23.66
CA TYR A 522 8.48 14.60 22.45
C TYR A 522 7.01 15.02 22.44
N GLY A 523 6.76 16.24 21.98
CA GLY A 523 5.40 16.68 21.68
C GLY A 523 5.05 16.21 20.27
N GLN A 524 4.06 15.34 20.14
CA GLN A 524 3.57 14.85 18.85
C GLN A 524 2.06 15.04 18.75
N SER A 525 1.55 15.00 17.53
CA SER A 525 0.12 15.18 17.25
C SER A 525 -0.65 13.95 17.69
N VAL A 526 -1.92 14.15 18.05
CA VAL A 526 -2.87 13.06 18.31
C VAL A 526 -3.97 13.10 17.26
N ARG A 527 -4.30 11.95 16.69
CA ARG A 527 -5.38 11.77 15.73
C ARG A 527 -6.20 10.58 16.16
N CYS A 528 -7.45 10.82 16.56
CA CYS A 528 -8.29 9.79 17.15
C CYS A 528 -9.01 8.97 16.10
N ILE A 529 -9.31 7.72 16.45
CA ILE A 529 -10.14 6.80 15.68
C ILE A 529 -11.44 6.52 16.47
N LYS A 530 -12.57 6.36 15.76
CA LYS A 530 -13.88 6.08 16.36
C LYS A 530 -13.98 4.62 16.77
N GLY A 531 -14.44 4.36 17.99
CA GLY A 531 -14.66 3.00 18.49
C GLY A 531 -14.33 2.86 19.97
N ASP A 532 -14.70 1.71 20.53
CA ASP A 532 -14.42 1.38 21.92
C ASP A 532 -12.96 0.89 22.05
N PRO A 533 -12.11 1.55 22.87
CA PRO A 533 -10.72 1.15 23.07
C PRO A 533 -10.55 -0.27 23.64
N SER A 534 -11.58 -0.85 24.26
CA SER A 534 -11.56 -2.24 24.74
C SER A 534 -11.70 -3.27 23.63
N THR A 535 -12.26 -2.86 22.49
CA THR A 535 -12.33 -3.66 21.25
C THR A 535 -11.15 -3.43 20.31
N ALA A 536 -10.39 -2.35 20.55
CA ALA A 536 -9.12 -2.10 19.86
C ALA A 536 -8.11 -3.16 20.30
N ALA A 537 -7.78 -4.07 19.40
CA ALA A 537 -7.01 -5.26 19.71
C ALA A 537 -5.56 -4.93 20.06
N ILE A 538 -5.21 -4.90 21.35
CA ILE A 538 -3.84 -5.09 21.87
C ILE A 538 -3.85 -5.92 23.18
N LYS A 539 -2.87 -6.84 23.26
CA LYS A 539 -2.57 -7.84 24.31
C LYS A 539 -2.83 -7.46 25.77
N SER A 540 -3.64 -8.32 26.40
CA SER A 540 -3.76 -8.56 27.85
C SER A 540 -2.43 -8.73 28.61
N SER A 541 -2.33 -8.01 29.74
CA SER A 541 -1.54 -8.36 30.92
C SER A 541 -2.51 -8.73 32.06
N SER A 542 -2.41 -9.94 32.57
CA SER A 542 -3.14 -10.38 33.75
C SER A 542 -2.30 -10.08 35.00
N SER A 543 -2.72 -9.12 35.83
CA SER A 543 -2.27 -9.01 37.22
C SER A 543 -3.40 -9.49 38.13
N SER A 544 -3.21 -10.64 38.78
CA SER A 544 -4.09 -11.08 39.86
C SER A 544 -3.49 -10.67 41.21
N SER A 545 -4.26 -9.87 41.94
CA SER A 545 -4.03 -9.43 43.31
C SER A 545 -3.80 -10.59 44.28
N VAL A 546 -2.82 -10.40 45.15
CA VAL A 546 -2.43 -11.31 46.24
C VAL A 546 -3.54 -11.42 47.28
N GLY A 547 -3.95 -12.66 47.58
CA GLY A 547 -4.69 -13.02 48.79
C GLY A 547 -4.00 -14.22 49.44
N GLU A 548 -3.49 -14.02 50.65
CA GLU A 548 -2.88 -15.06 51.49
C GLU A 548 -3.90 -16.14 51.88
N THR A 549 -3.56 -17.44 51.78
CA THR A 549 -3.42 -18.34 52.96
C THR A 549 -3.13 -19.82 52.60
N LYS A 550 -2.08 -20.35 53.26
CA LYS A 550 -1.84 -21.69 53.86
C LYS A 550 -2.13 -23.01 53.08
N SER A 551 -1.00 -23.64 52.71
CA SER A 551 -0.56 -25.05 52.92
C SER A 551 -1.59 -26.18 53.11
N SER A 552 -1.52 -27.23 52.27
CA SER A 552 -1.09 -28.58 52.70
C SER A 552 -1.04 -29.60 51.55
N SER A 553 -0.19 -30.60 51.74
CA SER A 553 0.25 -31.68 50.84
C SER A 553 -0.77 -32.83 50.64
N SER A 554 -0.74 -33.51 49.48
CA SER A 554 -0.53 -34.97 49.40
C SER A 554 -0.54 -35.50 47.96
N SER A 555 0.20 -36.59 47.77
CA SER A 555 0.60 -37.25 46.52
C SER A 555 -0.43 -38.29 46.04
N ALA A 556 -0.65 -38.45 44.72
CA ALA A 556 -0.66 -39.76 44.01
C ALA A 556 -1.07 -39.71 42.51
N LYS A 557 -0.20 -40.29 41.68
CA LYS A 557 -0.31 -41.00 40.37
C LYS A 557 -1.59 -41.01 39.51
N SER A 558 -1.35 -40.78 38.20
CA SER A 558 -1.74 -41.60 37.00
C SER A 558 -2.73 -41.02 35.99
N SER A 559 -2.18 -40.75 34.79
CA SER A 559 -2.70 -40.93 33.42
C SER A 559 -4.01 -40.30 32.93
N SER A 560 -3.88 -39.72 31.73
CA SER A 560 -4.85 -39.41 30.65
C SER A 560 -5.56 -38.05 30.66
N SER A 561 -5.30 -37.32 29.55
CA SER A 561 -6.14 -36.28 28.94
C SER A 561 -6.89 -35.35 29.90
N ALA A 562 -6.23 -34.26 30.31
CA ALA A 562 -6.89 -33.17 31.02
C ALA A 562 -6.49 -31.83 30.39
N ALA A 563 -7.50 -31.01 30.09
CA ALA A 563 -7.36 -29.63 29.73
C ALA A 563 -6.39 -28.94 30.70
N VAL A 564 -5.41 -28.22 30.15
CA VAL A 564 -4.41 -27.50 30.94
C VAL A 564 -5.15 -26.38 31.70
N SER A 565 -5.33 -26.59 33.01
CA SER A 565 -5.80 -25.56 33.94
C SER A 565 -4.77 -24.43 33.97
N SER A 566 -5.12 -23.26 33.45
CA SER A 566 -4.22 -22.13 33.19
C SER A 566 -3.79 -21.33 34.44
N SER A 567 -3.85 -21.92 35.64
CA SER A 567 -3.81 -21.15 36.89
C SER A 567 -2.44 -21.08 37.59
N SER A 568 -1.34 -21.50 36.96
CA SER A 568 -0.01 -21.47 37.62
C SER A 568 1.16 -20.98 36.77
N TYR A 569 0.97 -20.66 35.49
CA TYR A 569 2.06 -20.18 34.63
C TYR A 569 1.91 -18.68 34.39
N VAL A 570 2.84 -17.89 34.91
CA VAL A 570 3.00 -16.49 34.52
C VAL A 570 3.63 -16.52 33.12
N VAL A 571 2.86 -16.16 32.09
CA VAL A 571 3.42 -15.99 30.74
C VAL A 571 4.31 -14.75 30.77
N THR A 572 5.62 -14.96 30.89
CA THR A 572 6.60 -13.89 30.93
C THR A 572 6.79 -13.29 29.53
N LYS A 573 7.01 -11.97 29.46
CA LYS A 573 7.40 -11.32 28.21
C LYS A 573 8.81 -11.73 27.76
N GLU A 574 9.67 -12.12 28.70
CA GLU A 574 11.02 -12.66 28.43
C GLU A 574 10.99 -14.14 28.07
N TRP A 575 12.00 -14.59 27.31
CA TRP A 575 12.16 -16.00 26.99
C TRP A 575 12.38 -16.84 28.24
N SER A 576 11.49 -17.81 28.45
CA SER A 576 11.68 -18.86 29.46
C SER A 576 11.33 -20.22 28.88
N TRP A 577 12.23 -21.18 29.13
CA TRP A 577 12.07 -22.59 28.80
C TRP A 577 11.08 -23.33 29.70
N ASP A 578 10.62 -22.68 30.78
CA ASP A 578 9.57 -23.22 31.65
C ASP A 578 8.16 -22.86 31.19
N VAL A 579 8.05 -21.91 30.24
CA VAL A 579 6.76 -21.55 29.64
C VAL A 579 6.46 -22.50 28.47
N PRO A 580 5.38 -23.30 28.55
CA PRO A 580 5.01 -24.22 27.47
C PRO A 580 4.62 -23.48 26.19
N LYS A 581 4.85 -24.10 25.03
CA LYS A 581 4.56 -23.51 23.70
C LYS A 581 3.08 -23.17 23.51
N GLU A 582 2.20 -23.91 24.17
CA GLU A 582 0.75 -23.75 24.11
C GLU A 582 0.32 -22.35 24.54
N LEU A 583 1.09 -21.73 25.44
CA LEU A 583 0.87 -20.36 25.92
C LEU A 583 1.52 -19.28 25.05
N ARG A 584 2.24 -19.67 23.99
CA ARG A 584 2.90 -18.75 23.05
C ARG A 584 2.10 -18.51 21.78
N PHE A 585 1.14 -19.39 21.47
CA PHE A 585 0.25 -19.21 20.32
C PHE A 585 -0.67 -18.01 20.53
N ASN A 586 -1.00 -17.35 19.42
CA ASN A 586 -1.94 -16.26 19.42
C ASN A 586 -3.37 -16.78 19.70
N PRO A 587 -4.02 -16.43 20.83
CA PRO A 587 -5.35 -16.96 21.16
C PRO A 587 -6.44 -16.51 20.18
N ASN A 588 -6.19 -15.46 19.40
CA ASN A 588 -7.14 -14.93 18.41
C ASN A 588 -7.04 -15.61 17.05
N ILE A 589 -6.03 -16.47 16.85
CA ILE A 589 -5.87 -17.21 15.60
C ILE A 589 -6.39 -18.63 15.78
N LYS A 590 -7.21 -19.07 14.83
CA LYS A 590 -7.60 -20.47 14.73
C LYS A 590 -6.46 -21.24 14.06
N TYR A 591 -5.93 -22.21 14.77
CA TYR A 591 -4.92 -23.13 14.26
C TYR A 591 -5.57 -24.46 13.88
N ASP A 592 -5.14 -25.00 12.76
CA ASP A 592 -5.38 -26.39 12.42
C ASP A 592 -4.24 -27.25 13.00
N SER A 593 -4.34 -28.58 12.84
CA SER A 593 -3.32 -29.52 13.32
C SER A 593 -2.99 -30.57 12.26
N MET A 594 -1.73 -31.00 12.23
CA MET A 594 -1.27 -32.17 11.49
C MET A 594 -0.65 -33.20 12.43
N VAL A 595 -0.68 -34.48 12.03
CA VAL A 595 -0.02 -35.57 12.76
C VAL A 595 1.16 -36.07 11.93
N ASP A 596 2.38 -36.02 12.47
CA ASP A 596 3.54 -36.60 11.80
C ASP A 596 3.44 -38.13 11.94
N PRO A 597 3.26 -38.88 10.84
CA PRO A 597 3.02 -40.31 10.91
C PRO A 597 4.24 -41.08 11.44
N ARG A 598 5.44 -40.49 11.39
CA ARG A 598 6.71 -41.13 11.72
C ARG A 598 6.92 -41.28 13.22
N ASP A 599 6.50 -40.27 14.00
CA ASP A 599 6.65 -40.22 15.46
C ASP A 599 5.33 -39.98 16.24
N LYS A 600 4.20 -39.85 15.51
CA LYS A 600 2.85 -39.61 16.05
C LYS A 600 2.69 -38.27 16.77
N ARG A 601 3.63 -37.32 16.63
CA ARG A 601 3.46 -35.97 17.16
C ARG A 601 2.38 -35.22 16.42
N VAL A 602 1.67 -34.39 17.16
CA VAL A 602 0.71 -33.43 16.63
C VAL A 602 1.39 -32.05 16.62
N TYR A 603 1.34 -31.37 15.48
CA TYR A 603 1.83 -30.01 15.30
C TYR A 603 0.67 -29.10 14.88
N LYS A 604 0.62 -27.89 15.43
CA LYS A 604 -0.24 -26.82 14.94
C LYS A 604 0.29 -26.28 13.62
N VAL A 605 -0.65 -26.01 12.73
CA VAL A 605 -0.40 -25.41 11.42
C VAL A 605 -1.36 -24.26 11.19
N VAL A 606 -0.97 -23.34 10.32
CA VAL A 606 -1.77 -22.17 10.00
C VAL A 606 -1.74 -21.91 8.49
N LYS A 607 -2.90 -21.59 7.93
CA LYS A 607 -2.99 -21.10 6.56
C LYS A 607 -2.72 -19.59 6.60
N ILE A 608 -1.62 -19.18 5.99
CA ILE A 608 -1.30 -17.77 5.78
C ILE A 608 -1.82 -17.42 4.40
N GLU A 609 -2.84 -16.57 4.36
CA GLU A 609 -3.50 -16.11 3.15
C GLU A 609 -3.46 -14.58 3.09
N VAL A 610 -2.87 -14.04 2.03
CA VAL A 610 -2.85 -12.61 1.69
C VAL A 610 -3.51 -12.50 0.32
N LYS A 611 -4.83 -12.30 0.32
CA LYS A 611 -5.69 -12.41 -0.87
C LYS A 611 -5.33 -11.35 -1.92
N GLU A 612 -4.87 -10.20 -1.47
CA GLU A 612 -4.46 -9.05 -2.26
C GLU A 612 -3.23 -9.33 -3.14
N ARG A 613 -2.50 -10.40 -2.87
CA ARG A 613 -1.24 -10.72 -3.54
C ARG A 613 -1.14 -12.19 -3.97
N ASP A 614 -2.29 -12.85 -4.10
CA ASP A 614 -2.43 -14.27 -4.47
C ASP A 614 -1.48 -15.20 -3.69
N TYR A 615 -1.25 -14.88 -2.42
CA TYR A 615 -0.42 -15.70 -1.54
C TYR A 615 -1.32 -16.54 -0.64
N SER A 616 -1.24 -17.85 -0.78
CA SER A 616 -1.93 -18.79 0.10
C SER A 616 -1.03 -20.01 0.33
N LYS A 617 -0.43 -20.10 1.51
CA LYS A 617 0.41 -21.24 1.92
C LYS A 617 0.10 -21.70 3.32
N VAL A 618 0.19 -23.00 3.56
CA VAL A 618 0.03 -23.57 4.91
C VAL A 618 1.41 -23.80 5.50
N TRP A 619 1.69 -23.12 6.61
CA TRP A 619 2.95 -23.22 7.35
C TRP A 619 2.75 -24.00 8.64
N MET A 620 3.80 -24.69 9.10
CA MET A 620 3.87 -25.09 10.50
C MET A 620 3.94 -23.84 11.39
N ALA A 621 3.08 -23.75 12.39
CA ALA A 621 3.17 -22.73 13.45
C ALA A 621 4.18 -23.12 14.54
N GLU A 622 4.58 -24.39 14.55
CA GLU A 622 5.57 -24.96 15.45
C GLU A 622 6.86 -25.31 14.72
N ASN A 623 7.98 -25.32 15.46
CA ASN A 623 9.22 -25.90 14.94
C ASN A 623 9.14 -27.42 14.98
N LEU A 624 9.74 -28.06 13.96
CA LEU A 624 9.83 -29.51 13.88
C LEU A 624 10.61 -30.09 15.08
N ASN A 625 10.15 -31.23 15.61
CA ASN A 625 10.78 -31.95 16.73
C ASN A 625 10.97 -33.45 16.44
N TYR A 626 11.22 -33.79 15.17
CA TYR A 626 11.47 -35.17 14.74
C TYR A 626 12.91 -35.62 15.06
N ALA A 627 13.09 -36.85 15.56
CA ALA A 627 14.33 -37.28 16.20
C ALA A 627 14.78 -38.72 15.92
N ASP A 628 14.04 -39.48 15.10
CA ASP A 628 14.31 -40.91 14.90
C ASP A 628 15.54 -41.12 13.99
N SER A 629 16.72 -41.13 14.60
CA SER A 629 18.00 -41.37 13.92
C SER A 629 18.21 -42.81 13.43
N VAL A 630 17.33 -43.75 13.80
CA VAL A 630 17.37 -45.13 13.28
C VAL A 630 16.73 -45.17 11.90
N LYS A 631 15.56 -44.53 11.75
CA LYS A 631 14.88 -44.41 10.45
C LYS A 631 15.48 -43.33 9.56
N THR A 632 16.05 -42.28 10.16
CA THR A 632 16.63 -41.15 9.43
C THR A 632 18.09 -40.93 9.85
N PRO A 633 19.03 -41.67 9.25
CA PRO A 633 20.44 -41.68 9.66
C PRO A 633 21.12 -40.31 9.65
N SER A 634 20.67 -39.36 8.81
CA SER A 634 21.19 -37.98 8.79
C SER A 634 21.07 -37.26 10.14
N LEU A 635 20.16 -37.68 11.02
CA LEU A 635 19.98 -37.10 12.35
C LEU A 635 21.05 -37.54 13.37
N LYS A 636 21.77 -38.64 13.11
CA LYS A 636 22.70 -39.24 14.08
C LYS A 636 23.85 -38.28 14.37
N GLY A 637 23.84 -37.70 15.58
CA GLY A 637 24.82 -36.70 16.01
C GLY A 637 24.65 -35.31 15.37
N ASN A 638 23.53 -35.06 14.70
CA ASN A 638 23.27 -33.82 13.94
C ASN A 638 21.96 -33.13 14.33
N SER A 639 21.30 -33.59 15.41
CA SER A 639 20.11 -32.94 15.96
C SER A 639 20.14 -32.93 17.48
N TRP A 640 19.66 -31.84 18.08
CA TRP A 640 19.77 -31.60 19.52
C TRP A 640 18.54 -30.91 20.09
N CYS A 641 18.31 -31.13 21.38
CA CYS A 641 17.54 -30.22 22.21
C CYS A 641 18.47 -29.15 22.79
N TYR A 642 17.92 -28.02 23.22
CA TYR A 642 18.71 -27.05 23.98
C TYR A 642 19.31 -27.75 25.22
N HIS A 643 20.63 -27.68 25.39
CA HIS A 643 21.39 -28.42 26.41
C HIS A 643 20.98 -29.91 26.55
N ASP A 644 20.67 -30.57 25.44
CA ASP A 644 20.26 -31.99 25.39
C ASP A 644 19.10 -32.36 26.32
N THR A 645 18.28 -31.37 26.67
CA THR A 645 17.15 -31.53 27.60
C THR A 645 15.85 -31.72 26.82
N THR A 646 15.27 -32.91 26.90
CA THR A 646 14.04 -33.28 26.14
C THR A 646 12.87 -32.34 26.41
N LYS A 647 12.71 -31.85 27.65
CA LYS A 647 11.70 -30.85 28.02
C LYS A 647 11.76 -29.61 27.13
N TYR A 648 12.95 -29.14 26.75
CA TYR A 648 13.13 -27.92 25.96
C TYR A 648 12.77 -28.13 24.49
N CYS A 649 12.99 -29.33 23.96
CA CYS A 649 12.46 -29.72 22.65
C CYS A 649 10.93 -29.65 22.60
N GLU A 650 10.22 -30.04 23.68
CA GLU A 650 8.76 -29.92 23.71
C GLU A 650 8.27 -28.47 23.62
N VAL A 651 9.07 -27.52 24.11
CA VAL A 651 8.75 -26.09 24.13
C VAL A 651 9.05 -25.42 22.79
N SER A 652 10.10 -25.82 22.08
CA SER A 652 10.55 -25.02 20.93
C SER A 652 10.97 -25.80 19.70
N GLY A 653 10.80 -27.12 19.69
CA GLY A 653 11.33 -27.99 18.65
C GLY A 653 12.84 -28.23 18.76
N ARG A 654 13.40 -28.88 17.73
CA ARG A 654 14.80 -29.30 17.66
C ARG A 654 15.64 -28.37 16.82
N TYR A 655 16.95 -28.44 17.07
CA TYR A 655 17.97 -27.86 16.23
C TYR A 655 18.57 -28.95 15.36
N TYR A 656 18.73 -28.65 14.07
CA TYR A 656 19.30 -29.55 13.07
C TYR A 656 20.50 -28.87 12.41
N THR A 657 21.56 -29.63 12.10
CA THR A 657 22.53 -29.15 11.10
C THR A 657 21.85 -29.06 9.74
N TRP A 658 22.44 -28.31 8.80
CA TRP A 658 21.85 -28.20 7.47
C TRP A 658 21.76 -29.57 6.78
N ALA A 659 22.79 -30.42 6.91
CA ALA A 659 22.79 -31.80 6.40
C ALA A 659 21.66 -32.67 6.98
N ALA A 660 21.32 -32.48 8.26
CA ALA A 660 20.16 -33.14 8.87
C ALA A 660 18.83 -32.56 8.38
N ALA A 661 18.74 -31.23 8.19
CA ALA A 661 17.53 -30.56 7.72
C ALA A 661 17.14 -30.98 6.29
N ILE A 662 18.13 -31.15 5.39
CA ILE A 662 17.90 -31.63 4.03
C ILE A 662 17.78 -33.16 3.93
N ASP A 663 17.97 -33.88 5.04
CA ASP A 663 18.10 -35.34 5.07
C ASP A 663 19.13 -35.88 4.06
N SER A 664 20.37 -35.41 4.17
CA SER A 664 21.44 -35.65 3.17
C SER A 664 21.68 -37.12 2.80
N VAL A 665 21.46 -38.07 3.73
CA VAL A 665 21.62 -39.50 3.48
C VAL A 665 20.49 -40.04 2.60
N ALA A 666 19.27 -39.50 2.70
CA ALA A 666 18.16 -39.89 1.84
C ALA A 666 18.31 -39.36 0.40
N LEU A 667 19.09 -38.29 0.21
CA LEU A 667 19.40 -37.70 -1.09
C LEU A 667 20.52 -38.42 -1.84
N ALA A 668 21.13 -39.44 -1.23
CA ALA A 668 22.17 -40.24 -1.84
C ALA A 668 21.66 -41.03 -3.07
N ASN A 669 22.21 -40.73 -4.24
CA ASN A 669 21.89 -41.44 -5.48
C ASN A 669 22.62 -42.80 -5.64
N ASP A 670 23.58 -43.12 -4.77
CA ASP A 670 24.27 -44.41 -4.72
C ASP A 670 23.96 -45.13 -3.39
N PRO A 671 23.18 -46.22 -3.40
CA PRO A 671 22.87 -47.00 -2.20
C PRO A 671 24.09 -47.66 -1.53
N LYS A 672 25.21 -47.80 -2.25
CA LYS A 672 26.45 -48.42 -1.77
C LYS A 672 27.47 -47.41 -1.23
N ASP A 673 27.44 -46.18 -1.73
CA ASP A 673 28.26 -45.07 -1.26
C ASP A 673 27.41 -43.79 -1.15
N PRO A 674 26.55 -43.71 -0.12
CA PRO A 674 25.60 -42.63 -0.05
C PRO A 674 26.33 -41.30 0.00
N LEU A 675 25.96 -40.38 -0.92
CA LEU A 675 26.53 -39.05 -1.00
C LEU A 675 26.14 -38.25 0.26
N ASN A 676 26.87 -38.47 1.35
CA ASN A 676 26.77 -37.63 2.53
C ASN A 676 27.37 -36.27 2.18
N CYS A 677 26.51 -35.35 1.80
CA CYS A 677 26.86 -33.97 1.51
C CYS A 677 26.45 -33.07 2.69
N GLY A 678 27.06 -31.89 2.79
CA GLY A 678 26.96 -31.06 3.99
C GLY A 678 28.19 -30.18 4.16
N TYR A 679 28.69 -30.03 5.38
CA TYR A 679 29.90 -29.25 5.61
C TYR A 679 31.12 -29.91 4.97
N GLY A 680 31.87 -29.14 4.17
CA GLY A 680 33.01 -29.59 3.38
C GLY A 680 32.65 -30.22 2.02
N LYS A 681 31.36 -30.32 1.66
CA LYS A 681 30.93 -30.94 0.39
C LYS A 681 29.61 -30.38 -0.11
N THR A 682 29.56 -29.91 -1.35
CA THR A 682 28.33 -29.44 -1.99
C THR A 682 27.35 -30.59 -2.25
N CYS A 683 26.05 -30.31 -2.14
CA CYS A 683 24.95 -31.25 -2.39
C CYS A 683 24.36 -31.14 -3.81
N GLY A 684 24.55 -30.02 -4.51
CA GLY A 684 24.01 -29.76 -5.85
C GLY A 684 22.48 -29.64 -5.87
N LEU A 685 21.87 -29.13 -4.80
CA LEU A 685 20.41 -29.00 -4.71
C LEU A 685 19.95 -27.71 -5.43
N ASN A 686 19.16 -27.87 -6.49
CA ASN A 686 18.57 -26.77 -7.26
C ASN A 686 17.04 -26.82 -7.33
N ARG A 687 16.41 -27.44 -6.32
CA ARG A 687 14.97 -27.69 -6.28
C ARG A 687 14.45 -27.75 -4.86
N GLN A 688 13.13 -27.57 -4.73
CA GLN A 688 12.38 -27.89 -3.52
C GLN A 688 12.58 -29.38 -3.16
N ILE A 689 12.84 -29.64 -1.88
CA ILE A 689 13.01 -30.99 -1.35
C ILE A 689 12.17 -31.16 -0.09
N GLN A 690 11.65 -32.37 0.12
CA GLN A 690 11.00 -32.72 1.38
C GLN A 690 11.94 -32.47 2.57
N GLY A 691 13.18 -32.92 2.46
CA GLY A 691 14.15 -32.89 3.55
C GLY A 691 13.62 -33.65 4.76
N ILE A 692 13.85 -33.12 5.95
CA ILE A 692 13.42 -33.74 7.21
C ILE A 692 11.91 -33.58 7.50
N CYS A 693 11.20 -32.78 6.69
CA CYS A 693 9.77 -32.56 6.85
C CYS A 693 8.94 -33.83 6.59
N PRO A 694 7.75 -33.96 7.20
CA PRO A 694 6.89 -35.13 6.99
C PRO A 694 6.32 -35.17 5.57
N ASP A 695 5.78 -36.32 5.16
CA ASP A 695 5.21 -36.48 3.81
C ASP A 695 4.11 -35.44 3.53
N GLY A 696 4.14 -34.83 2.34
CA GLY A 696 3.27 -33.71 1.95
C GLY A 696 3.70 -32.34 2.48
N TRP A 697 4.90 -32.26 3.05
CA TRP A 697 5.54 -31.04 3.52
C TRP A 697 6.99 -31.00 3.07
N HIS A 698 7.54 -29.80 2.90
CA HIS A 698 8.91 -29.61 2.46
C HIS A 698 9.66 -28.59 3.31
N LEU A 699 10.99 -28.67 3.23
CA LEU A 699 11.89 -27.66 3.75
C LEU A 699 11.83 -26.45 2.80
N PRO A 700 11.47 -25.25 3.27
CA PRO A 700 11.20 -24.13 2.37
C PRO A 700 12.45 -23.68 1.62
N VAL A 701 12.28 -23.30 0.36
CA VAL A 701 13.33 -22.64 -0.43
C VAL A 701 13.47 -21.17 -0.02
N ARG A 702 14.55 -20.50 -0.41
CA ARG A 702 14.77 -19.08 -0.13
C ARG A 702 13.63 -18.22 -0.68
N ASP A 703 13.14 -18.55 -1.86
CA ASP A 703 12.07 -17.80 -2.50
C ASP A 703 10.78 -17.86 -1.69
N GLU A 704 10.40 -18.99 -1.10
CA GLU A 704 9.19 -19.08 -0.28
C GLU A 704 9.27 -18.24 1.00
N TRP A 705 10.46 -18.16 1.59
CA TRP A 705 10.74 -17.23 2.67
C TRP A 705 10.73 -15.77 2.22
N GLY A 706 11.29 -15.47 1.04
CA GLY A 706 11.24 -14.16 0.42
C GLY A 706 9.82 -13.71 0.13
N TRP A 707 9.02 -14.60 -0.46
CA TRP A 707 7.60 -14.42 -0.73
C TRP A 707 6.82 -14.20 0.55
N LEU A 708 6.98 -15.03 1.57
CA LEU A 708 6.33 -14.80 2.87
C LEU A 708 6.67 -13.39 3.40
N SER A 709 7.94 -12.97 3.35
CA SER A 709 8.36 -11.65 3.80
C SER A 709 7.78 -10.49 2.98
N VAL A 710 7.71 -10.63 1.66
CA VAL A 710 7.18 -9.62 0.73
C VAL A 710 5.67 -9.51 0.85
N TYR A 711 4.97 -10.66 0.85
CA TYR A 711 3.53 -10.74 0.84
C TYR A 711 2.90 -10.28 2.17
N LEU A 712 3.62 -10.38 3.29
CA LEU A 712 3.18 -9.86 4.60
C LEU A 712 3.32 -8.33 4.78
N GLY A 713 3.42 -7.56 3.71
CA GLY A 713 3.45 -6.09 3.78
C GLY A 713 4.86 -5.48 3.86
N ASN A 714 5.87 -6.20 3.33
CA ASN A 714 7.32 -5.86 3.20
C ASN A 714 8.24 -6.41 4.31
N ALA A 715 9.46 -6.79 3.92
CA ALA A 715 10.58 -7.21 4.78
C ALA A 715 10.94 -6.22 5.90
N GLY A 716 10.44 -4.98 5.81
CA GLY A 716 10.54 -3.91 6.81
C GLY A 716 9.87 -4.22 8.16
N VAL A 717 8.80 -4.99 8.18
CA VAL A 717 7.96 -5.28 9.38
C VAL A 717 7.58 -6.76 9.52
N ALA A 718 7.96 -7.59 8.55
CA ALA A 718 7.66 -9.02 8.54
C ALA A 718 8.17 -9.76 9.80
N GLY A 719 9.27 -9.29 10.41
CA GLY A 719 9.77 -9.83 11.67
C GLY A 719 8.75 -9.67 12.80
N ASP A 720 8.29 -8.44 13.06
CA ASP A 720 7.28 -8.17 14.11
C ASP A 720 5.95 -8.88 13.85
N THR A 721 5.60 -9.02 12.58
CA THR A 721 4.36 -9.68 12.14
C THR A 721 4.36 -11.18 12.45
N LEU A 722 5.52 -11.84 12.36
CA LEU A 722 5.68 -13.29 12.52
C LEU A 722 6.12 -13.71 13.93
N LYS A 723 6.76 -12.82 14.69
CA LYS A 723 7.18 -13.07 16.08
C LYS A 723 5.97 -13.40 16.95
N ALA A 724 6.13 -14.39 17.84
CA ALA A 724 5.12 -14.70 18.84
C ALA A 724 4.81 -13.47 19.72
N LEU A 725 3.53 -13.32 20.08
CA LEU A 725 3.12 -13.44 21.46
C LEU A 725 4.03 -12.79 22.52
N THR A 726 4.89 -13.63 23.07
CA THR A 726 5.73 -13.34 24.21
C THR A 726 7.05 -14.05 24.04
N GLY A 727 8.04 -13.64 24.82
CA GLY A 727 9.35 -14.25 24.96
C GLY A 727 10.46 -13.65 24.13
N TRP A 728 10.23 -12.56 23.42
CA TRP A 728 11.26 -11.85 22.65
C TRP A 728 11.93 -10.71 23.42
N ASP A 729 11.45 -10.42 24.63
CA ASP A 729 12.13 -9.47 25.50
C ASP A 729 13.43 -10.11 26.02
N TYR A 730 14.53 -9.36 25.88
CA TYR A 730 15.88 -9.78 26.26
C TYR A 730 16.47 -8.77 27.24
N ALA A 731 17.24 -9.25 28.21
CA ALA A 731 17.79 -8.46 29.31
C ALA A 731 18.34 -7.10 28.86
N GLY A 732 17.70 -6.02 29.30
CA GLY A 732 18.04 -4.63 28.97
C GLY A 732 17.27 -4.02 27.79
N THR A 733 16.33 -4.74 27.19
CA THR A 733 15.44 -4.27 26.12
C THR A 733 13.99 -4.61 26.47
N GLU A 734 13.08 -3.64 26.41
CA GLU A 734 11.65 -3.80 26.74
C GLU A 734 10.81 -3.79 25.45
N ASP A 735 9.75 -4.61 25.39
CA ASP A 735 8.70 -4.61 24.35
C ASP A 735 9.09 -5.03 22.92
N ASN A 736 9.95 -6.05 22.80
CA ASN A 736 10.39 -6.60 21.50
C ASN A 736 9.51 -7.74 20.96
N ASN A 737 8.39 -8.03 21.62
CA ASN A 737 7.46 -9.07 21.22
C ASN A 737 6.74 -8.73 19.90
N GLY A 738 6.44 -9.77 19.12
CA GLY A 738 5.67 -9.60 17.90
C GLY A 738 4.18 -9.51 18.12
N VAL A 739 3.47 -9.26 17.03
CA VAL A 739 2.00 -9.23 16.99
C VAL A 739 1.40 -10.56 16.53
N ASP A 740 2.21 -11.49 16.02
CA ASP A 740 1.81 -12.80 15.51
C ASP A 740 0.52 -12.76 14.68
N ALA A 741 0.45 -11.82 13.74
CA ALA A 741 -0.82 -11.43 13.10
C ALA A 741 -1.44 -12.56 12.28
N TYR A 742 -0.62 -13.50 11.81
CA TYR A 742 -1.04 -14.63 10.98
C TYR A 742 -0.87 -15.97 11.69
N GLY A 743 -0.59 -15.97 13.00
CA GLY A 743 -0.39 -17.18 13.79
C GLY A 743 0.84 -18.00 13.39
N PHE A 744 1.88 -17.38 12.85
CA PHE A 744 3.12 -18.07 12.55
C PHE A 744 3.85 -18.51 13.82
N THR A 745 3.77 -17.72 14.90
CA THR A 745 4.34 -18.02 16.22
C THR A 745 5.85 -18.33 16.17
N ALA A 746 6.66 -17.39 15.67
CA ALA A 746 8.12 -17.52 15.73
C ALA A 746 8.61 -17.36 17.18
N LEU A 747 9.43 -18.30 17.65
CA LEU A 747 9.99 -18.33 19.00
C LEU A 747 11.50 -17.99 18.96
N PRO A 748 12.06 -17.17 19.86
CA PRO A 748 13.46 -16.74 19.82
C PRO A 748 14.39 -17.80 20.40
N THR A 749 14.52 -18.92 19.70
CA THR A 749 15.26 -20.09 20.17
C THR A 749 16.76 -20.01 19.97
N GLY A 750 17.28 -18.94 19.36
CA GLY A 750 18.68 -18.81 18.96
C GLY A 750 19.15 -19.96 18.07
N ARG A 751 20.45 -20.27 18.14
CA ARG A 751 21.08 -21.39 17.40
C ARG A 751 22.23 -22.02 18.19
N ARG A 752 22.57 -23.25 17.84
CA ARG A 752 23.76 -23.95 18.32
C ARG A 752 24.96 -23.65 17.41
N ILE A 753 26.08 -23.22 17.99
CA ILE A 753 27.33 -22.94 17.27
C ILE A 753 28.32 -24.10 17.40
N SER A 754 28.38 -24.72 18.58
CA SER A 754 29.19 -25.91 18.86
C SER A 754 28.53 -26.74 19.98
N GLU A 755 29.15 -27.86 20.38
CA GLU A 755 28.63 -28.72 21.47
C GLU A 755 28.33 -27.97 22.76
N THR A 756 29.15 -26.99 23.12
CA THR A 756 29.02 -26.25 24.39
C THR A 756 28.55 -24.81 24.20
N ASN A 757 28.42 -24.33 22.96
CA ASN A 757 28.14 -22.93 22.67
C ASN A 757 26.80 -22.72 21.95
N TRP A 758 25.94 -21.93 22.57
CA TRP A 758 24.64 -21.52 22.06
C TRP A 758 24.60 -20.00 21.97
N SER A 759 24.04 -19.49 20.88
CA SER A 759 24.03 -18.06 20.58
C SER A 759 22.61 -17.54 20.46
N ASN A 760 22.39 -16.34 21.01
CA ASN A 760 21.19 -15.52 20.80
C ASN A 760 19.87 -16.17 21.26
N ILE A 761 19.94 -17.03 22.28
CA ILE A 761 18.74 -17.55 22.95
C ILE A 761 17.96 -16.38 23.55
N GLY A 762 16.65 -16.32 23.28
CA GLY A 762 15.76 -15.26 23.73
C GLY A 762 15.79 -13.98 22.90
N SER A 763 16.68 -13.86 21.91
CA SER A 763 16.78 -12.65 21.08
C SER A 763 16.65 -12.90 19.57
N ASN A 764 16.95 -14.10 19.08
CA ASN A 764 16.90 -14.42 17.65
C ASN A 764 16.25 -15.78 17.41
N VAL A 765 15.77 -16.00 16.20
CA VAL A 765 15.49 -17.33 15.65
C VAL A 765 16.14 -17.48 14.28
N TYR A 766 16.51 -18.71 13.95
CA TYR A 766 17.12 -19.07 12.68
C TYR A 766 16.41 -20.30 12.12
N TYR A 767 15.97 -20.22 10.86
CA TYR A 767 15.36 -21.35 10.16
C TYR A 767 16.15 -21.70 8.91
N TRP A 768 16.50 -22.96 8.76
CA TRP A 768 17.15 -23.42 7.53
C TRP A 768 16.25 -23.26 6.32
N THR A 769 16.86 -22.86 5.20
CA THR A 769 16.30 -23.09 3.86
C THR A 769 16.89 -24.37 3.27
N SER A 770 16.31 -24.88 2.19
CA SER A 770 16.88 -26.02 1.45
C SER A 770 18.08 -25.66 0.56
N GLU A 771 18.47 -24.39 0.48
CA GLU A 771 19.53 -23.91 -0.42
C GLU A 771 20.89 -23.86 0.27
N GLU A 772 21.92 -24.33 -0.45
CA GLU A 772 23.32 -24.15 -0.07
C GLU A 772 23.94 -23.00 -0.86
N GLU A 773 24.94 -22.37 -0.25
CA GLU A 773 25.76 -21.36 -0.93
C GLU A 773 27.00 -22.02 -1.53
N ASP A 774 27.74 -22.77 -0.70
CA ASP A 774 28.96 -23.45 -1.10
C ASP A 774 29.19 -24.74 -0.29
N ALA A 775 30.41 -25.26 -0.31
CA ALA A 775 30.75 -26.48 0.42
C ALA A 775 30.62 -26.34 1.96
N TYR A 776 30.63 -25.13 2.51
CA TYR A 776 30.70 -24.87 3.95
C TYR A 776 29.47 -24.12 4.50
N GLU A 777 28.82 -23.30 3.68
CA GLU A 777 27.70 -22.45 4.07
C GLU A 777 26.39 -22.82 3.39
N ALA A 778 25.29 -22.61 4.12
CA ALA A 778 23.93 -22.72 3.61
C ALA A 778 23.08 -21.53 4.04
N GLN A 779 21.99 -21.34 3.33
CA GLN A 779 21.13 -20.19 3.51
C GLN A 779 20.07 -20.43 4.59
N TYR A 780 19.78 -19.41 5.38
CA TYR A 780 18.79 -19.43 6.45
C TYR A 780 18.04 -18.12 6.55
N SER A 781 16.83 -18.18 7.10
CA SER A 781 16.08 -17.00 7.51
C SER A 781 16.36 -16.64 8.98
N ASN A 782 16.35 -15.34 9.28
CA ASN A 782 16.54 -14.81 10.62
C ASN A 782 15.47 -13.77 10.97
N ILE A 783 14.94 -13.91 12.19
CA ILE A 783 14.12 -12.89 12.85
C ILE A 783 14.78 -12.60 14.20
N ASN A 784 14.87 -11.33 14.58
CA ASN A 784 15.50 -10.90 15.82
C ASN A 784 14.60 -9.95 16.62
N ASN A 785 14.99 -9.70 17.87
CA ASN A 785 14.24 -8.89 18.81
C ASN A 785 14.37 -7.39 18.55
N ILE A 786 15.50 -6.91 18.03
CA ILE A 786 15.79 -5.47 17.84
C ILE A 786 15.06 -4.91 16.62
N TYR A 787 15.10 -5.63 15.51
CA TYR A 787 14.60 -5.15 14.24
C TYR A 787 13.22 -5.73 13.96
N THR A 788 12.37 -4.88 13.40
CA THR A 788 11.06 -5.24 12.87
C THR A 788 11.14 -6.11 11.61
N LYS A 789 12.36 -6.28 11.07
CA LYS A 789 12.63 -6.88 9.76
C LYS A 789 12.84 -8.39 9.79
N PHE A 790 12.56 -9.00 8.65
CA PHE A 790 12.93 -10.37 8.31
C PHE A 790 14.18 -10.37 7.43
N TYR A 791 15.15 -11.24 7.70
CA TYR A 791 16.40 -11.32 6.94
C TYR A 791 16.65 -12.71 6.36
N LEU A 792 17.29 -12.75 5.20
CA LEU A 792 17.86 -13.95 4.59
C LEU A 792 19.37 -13.81 4.56
N TYR A 793 20.06 -14.78 5.17
CA TYR A 793 21.51 -14.80 5.31
C TYR A 793 22.07 -16.18 4.95
N GLN A 794 23.39 -16.28 4.96
CA GLN A 794 24.13 -17.54 4.86
C GLN A 794 24.99 -17.75 6.12
N GLY A 795 25.40 -19.00 6.34
CA GLY A 795 26.36 -19.34 7.38
C GLY A 795 26.63 -20.83 7.45
N SER A 796 27.56 -21.21 8.33
CA SER A 796 28.08 -22.57 8.41
C SER A 796 26.99 -23.63 8.52
N LYS A 797 27.08 -24.65 7.65
CA LYS A 797 26.23 -25.86 7.64
C LYS A 797 26.30 -26.67 8.95
N THR A 798 27.29 -26.39 9.80
CA THR A 798 27.46 -27.05 11.12
C THR A 798 26.57 -26.48 12.21
N TYR A 799 25.98 -25.29 12.00
CA TYR A 799 25.10 -24.68 13.00
C TYR A 799 23.84 -25.52 13.21
N GLY A 800 23.39 -25.63 14.46
CA GLY A 800 22.10 -26.20 14.78
C GLY A 800 21.03 -25.11 14.72
N GLN A 801 20.12 -25.17 13.76
CA GLN A 801 19.03 -24.22 13.59
C GLN A 801 17.67 -24.93 13.53
N SER A 802 16.59 -24.19 13.73
CA SER A 802 15.24 -24.75 13.70
C SER A 802 14.81 -25.06 12.26
N VAL A 803 13.84 -25.95 12.11
CA VAL A 803 13.17 -26.23 10.82
C VAL A 803 11.69 -25.91 10.97
N ARG A 804 11.14 -25.21 9.97
CA ARG A 804 9.73 -24.87 9.87
C ARG A 804 9.24 -25.22 8.48
N CYS A 805 8.40 -26.25 8.39
CA CYS A 805 8.00 -26.83 7.11
C CYS A 805 6.81 -26.07 6.48
N VAL A 806 6.72 -26.13 5.17
CA VAL A 806 5.61 -25.63 4.35
C VAL A 806 4.91 -26.81 3.69
N LYS A 807 3.59 -26.74 3.56
CA LYS A 807 2.80 -27.79 2.91
C LYS A 807 2.91 -27.67 1.39
N ASP A 808 3.01 -28.82 0.71
CA ASP A 808 3.09 -28.92 -0.76
C ASP A 808 1.83 -28.37 -1.47
#